data_AF-A0A1G2XPP3-F1
#
_entry.id   AF-A0A1G2XPP3-F1
#
_cell.length_a   1.000
_cell.length_b   1.000
_cell.length_c   1.000
_cell.angle_alpha   90.00
_cell.angle_beta   90.00
_cell.angle_gamma   90.00
#
_symmetry.space_group_name_H-M   'P 1'
#
loop_
_entity.id
_entity.type
_entity.pdbx_description
1 polymer ?
#
loop_
_entity_poly.entity_id
_entity_poly.type
_entity_poly.pdbx_seq_one_letter_code
_entity_poly.pdbx_strand_id
1 'polypeptide(L)'
;MFSNIVSSCIILIISLCFGIVPADAGIIFVSVSANGANNGSNWKNAFTELVSAIKSAHSGDEIWMAAGVYKPHLCVIQSDLRHSSFELKNGVSIYGGFSGIEDNLSKRNFDKNKTVLSGDLNNDGKFSLNDSFHVLHNSQGINRTAILDGFIVTGGNANSLTHDDDSYGGGMFNYKSCPTVRNCIFVKNFARCGGAINNFTSSPLISNCKFFVNESDEHGGAVNNAFNSNPEIIRCGFFGNIAGGNGGAILNRSQSNPLITNSVFSLNAAEYDGGAILSLRDSNVKIINCTLVGNWAQYDGGALSFAIKSNALIQNSIIRDNFASHIAQIAISDSNISILYSNIEGGWQGSGNFDRDSLFIRAIKPRHYKEERRVDDDFGDLRLKPGSPCIDSGITEVNSFLSTDFSGNNRIVDGDKDGRRGIDIGAYEYICENKLPFKIIQLAPDGAWTWFNDERIIVDYNNLDIGGFDSKGIPKVYIYDLENHIQRKYRLDSWKNKDDHDNPTLLKLNNGQFLACYSKHHLENKWYWRVADKTGESLRWRPEKIFFTPTLTTYCNLVQLSAEKKRIYNFSRNIGFNPNIQYSDDNAQSWQGPFVLIMSGGNETRPYVKYADNGIDRIDFLYTDGHPNREPSNNVYHLYYQNGNFYTTDGNVIKSFEQVKQKPLIPSDGTLIYKGKTEGRGWVWDLEYDRREKPVAAFINCLDNEIGNDLRYRYGRWNNLKEQWEQRQIAFVGTYLCDGENQYADGITIDAEDINCVYISSNVDPSTGKNIGTGRYQIYQGKTENHGKTWAWIQLTFDKDADNLRPFVPRSHKRKICVIWLHGHYHS
;
A
#
# COMPACT_ATOMS: atom_id res chain seq x y z
N MET A 1 -7.19 48.47 77.85
CA MET A 1 -7.31 48.14 79.29
C MET A 1 -6.45 46.92 79.52
N PHE A 2 -5.77 46.90 80.66
CA PHE A 2 -4.51 46.21 80.94
C PHE A 2 -4.47 44.69 80.75
N SER A 3 -3.24 44.27 80.44
CA SER A 3 -2.60 42.96 80.55
C SER A 3 -2.86 42.19 81.85
N ASN A 4 -2.75 40.86 81.78
CA ASN A 4 -2.02 39.95 82.70
C ASN A 4 -2.16 38.49 82.17
N ILE A 5 -1.30 37.48 82.33
CA ILE A 5 0.08 37.25 82.82
C ILE A 5 0.49 35.83 82.33
N VAL A 6 1.69 35.71 81.75
CA VAL A 6 2.74 34.67 81.93
C VAL A 6 2.43 33.15 81.96
N SER A 7 2.98 32.47 80.93
CA SER A 7 3.81 31.25 80.89
C SER A 7 3.28 29.87 81.32
N SER A 8 3.29 28.91 80.39
CA SER A 8 3.93 27.58 80.55
C SER A 8 3.98 26.82 79.22
N CYS A 9 5.07 26.08 79.02
CA CYS A 9 5.48 25.34 77.82
C CYS A 9 4.45 24.35 77.27
N ILE A 10 4.26 24.35 75.94
CA ILE A 10 3.74 23.19 75.20
C ILE A 10 4.72 22.88 74.06
N ILE A 11 5.23 21.65 74.11
CA ILE A 11 6.09 21.01 73.11
C ILE A 11 5.30 20.90 71.80
N LEU A 12 5.82 21.50 70.74
CA LEU A 12 5.29 21.40 69.38
C LEU A 12 5.69 20.03 68.81
N ILE A 13 4.73 19.09 68.75
CA ILE A 13 4.89 17.87 67.95
C ILE A 13 4.76 18.29 66.48
N ILE A 14 5.89 18.36 65.78
CA ILE A 14 5.94 18.44 64.32
C ILE A 14 5.47 17.08 63.79
N SER A 15 4.19 16.98 63.43
CA SER A 15 3.71 15.91 62.56
C SER A 15 4.08 16.29 61.13
N LEU A 16 5.16 15.70 60.63
CA LEU A 16 5.51 15.70 59.21
C LEU A 16 4.36 15.03 58.43
N CYS A 17 3.41 15.80 57.94
CA CYS A 17 2.66 15.42 56.76
C CYS A 17 3.62 15.53 55.57
N PHE A 18 4.30 14.42 55.25
CA PHE A 18 4.81 14.22 53.90
C PHE A 18 3.61 14.31 52.96
N GLY A 19 3.42 15.47 52.32
CA GLY A 19 2.65 15.55 51.10
C GLY A 19 3.30 14.57 50.12
N ILE A 20 2.56 13.52 49.76
CA ILE A 20 2.92 12.66 48.65
C ILE A 20 2.95 13.58 47.43
N VAL A 21 4.16 13.96 47.01
CA VAL A 21 4.40 14.51 45.68
C VAL A 21 3.90 13.42 44.72
N PRO A 22 2.98 13.70 43.78
CA PRO A 22 2.63 12.70 42.78
C PRO A 22 3.92 12.26 42.11
N ALA A 23 4.14 10.94 42.04
CA ALA A 23 5.27 10.39 41.31
C ALA A 23 5.29 11.04 39.92
N ASP A 24 6.45 11.54 39.52
CA ASP A 24 6.64 12.18 38.21
C ASP A 24 6.19 11.18 37.13
N ALA A 25 5.33 11.62 36.21
CA ALA A 25 4.80 10.76 35.15
C ALA A 25 5.98 10.20 34.34
N GLY A 26 6.15 8.88 34.36
CA GLY A 26 7.28 8.20 33.75
C GLY A 26 6.98 7.64 32.37
N ILE A 27 8.02 7.49 31.55
CA ILE A 27 7.95 6.71 30.29
C ILE A 27 8.58 5.33 30.57
N ILE A 28 7.81 4.28 30.28
CA ILE A 28 8.23 2.88 30.40
C ILE A 28 8.37 2.29 28.99
N PHE A 29 9.57 1.79 28.68
CA PHE A 29 9.87 1.28 27.35
C PHE A 29 9.67 -0.24 27.29
N VAL A 30 9.10 -0.75 26.19
CA VAL A 30 8.89 -2.19 25.93
C VAL A 30 9.40 -2.55 24.53
N SER A 31 10.24 -3.58 24.44
CA SER A 31 10.75 -4.12 23.18
C SER A 31 11.07 -5.60 23.31
N VAL A 32 10.48 -6.44 22.46
CA VAL A 32 10.80 -7.88 22.38
C VAL A 32 12.28 -8.16 22.05
N SER A 33 12.99 -7.19 21.46
CA SER A 33 14.40 -7.34 21.08
C SER A 33 15.38 -6.72 22.09
N ALA A 34 14.88 -6.17 23.20
CA ALA A 34 15.74 -5.59 24.23
C ALA A 34 16.62 -6.66 24.90
N ASN A 35 17.87 -6.30 25.17
CA ASN A 35 18.89 -7.19 25.75
C ASN A 35 19.60 -6.60 26.98
N GLY A 36 19.11 -5.47 27.49
CA GLY A 36 19.64 -4.82 28.69
C GLY A 36 19.01 -5.33 29.98
N ALA A 37 18.87 -4.43 30.95
CA ALA A 37 18.47 -4.79 32.33
C ALA A 37 16.99 -5.22 32.50
N ASN A 38 16.17 -5.19 31.44
CA ASN A 38 14.75 -5.56 31.47
C ASN A 38 13.94 -4.85 32.57
N ASN A 39 14.12 -3.53 32.70
CA ASN A 39 13.53 -2.70 33.75
C ASN A 39 12.72 -1.50 33.23
N GLY A 40 12.59 -1.36 31.90
CA GLY A 40 11.78 -0.34 31.28
C GLY A 40 12.37 1.07 31.24
N SER A 41 13.62 1.30 31.68
CA SER A 41 14.15 2.66 31.90
C SER A 41 14.53 3.44 30.63
N ASN A 42 14.76 2.74 29.52
CA ASN A 42 15.08 3.27 28.18
C ASN A 42 15.00 2.11 27.18
N TRP A 43 15.12 2.37 25.87
CA TRP A 43 15.06 1.32 24.85
C TRP A 43 16.04 0.15 25.02
N LYS A 44 17.27 0.40 25.52
CA LYS A 44 18.25 -0.67 25.78
C LYS A 44 17.81 -1.57 26.94
N ASN A 45 17.28 -0.96 28.00
CA ASN A 45 16.82 -1.66 29.19
C ASN A 45 15.30 -1.93 29.20
N ALA A 46 14.64 -1.82 28.05
CA ALA A 46 13.19 -1.96 27.93
C ALA A 46 12.71 -3.31 28.46
N PHE A 47 11.46 -3.37 28.93
CA PHE A 47 10.84 -4.64 29.24
C PHE A 47 10.69 -5.47 27.96
N THR A 48 10.96 -6.77 28.03
CA THR A 48 10.73 -7.70 26.90
C THR A 48 9.26 -8.15 26.81
N GLU A 49 8.49 -7.95 27.88
CA GLU A 49 7.07 -8.32 27.98
C GLU A 49 6.21 -7.14 28.43
N LEU A 50 5.09 -6.92 27.74
CA LEU A 50 4.13 -5.86 28.08
C LEU A 50 3.52 -6.05 29.47
N VAL A 51 3.25 -7.29 29.88
CA VAL A 51 2.66 -7.58 31.21
C VAL A 51 3.54 -7.05 32.34
N SER A 52 4.86 -7.15 32.20
CA SER A 52 5.82 -6.62 33.17
C SER A 52 5.75 -5.09 33.25
N ALA A 53 5.64 -4.41 32.09
CA ALA A 53 5.49 -2.96 32.04
C ALA A 53 4.18 -2.50 32.69
N ILE A 54 3.04 -3.14 32.39
CA ILE A 54 1.73 -2.81 32.97
C ILE A 54 1.74 -2.99 34.50
N LYS A 55 2.39 -4.04 35.01
CA LYS A 55 2.55 -4.25 36.45
C LYS A 55 3.36 -3.13 37.11
N SER A 56 4.42 -2.64 36.44
CA SER A 56 5.29 -1.59 36.96
C SER A 56 4.70 -0.17 36.85
N ALA A 57 3.77 0.06 35.92
CA ALA A 57 3.22 1.39 35.64
C ALA A 57 2.31 1.92 36.76
N HIS A 58 2.30 3.22 36.97
CA HIS A 58 1.41 3.95 37.88
C HIS A 58 0.52 4.91 37.09
N SER A 59 -0.53 5.42 37.72
CA SER A 59 -1.39 6.43 37.09
C SER A 59 -0.56 7.66 36.73
N GLY A 60 -0.61 8.08 35.47
CA GLY A 60 0.21 9.14 34.88
C GLY A 60 1.25 8.61 33.89
N ASP A 61 1.63 7.33 33.98
CA ASP A 61 2.71 6.76 33.16
C ASP A 61 2.28 6.50 31.70
N GLU A 62 3.27 6.59 30.82
CA GLU A 62 3.18 6.16 29.43
C GLU A 62 4.01 4.89 29.20
N ILE A 63 3.44 3.92 28.49
CA ILE A 63 4.14 2.72 28.04
C ILE A 63 4.39 2.83 26.53
N TRP A 64 5.66 2.93 26.12
CA TRP A 64 6.07 3.04 24.72
C TRP A 64 6.56 1.70 24.19
N MET A 65 5.89 1.21 23.15
CA MET A 65 6.14 -0.13 22.61
C MET A 65 6.78 -0.08 21.23
N ALA A 66 7.95 -0.71 21.12
CA ALA A 66 8.64 -0.89 19.85
C ALA A 66 7.92 -1.90 18.95
N ALA A 67 8.14 -1.79 17.64
CA ALA A 67 7.62 -2.72 16.65
C ALA A 67 7.96 -4.17 17.01
N GLY A 68 6.99 -5.07 16.87
CA GLY A 68 7.12 -6.46 17.30
C GLY A 68 5.77 -7.11 17.54
N VAL A 69 5.81 -8.41 17.82
CA VAL A 69 4.65 -9.21 18.20
C VAL A 69 4.76 -9.54 19.68
N TYR A 70 3.75 -9.13 20.45
CA TYR A 70 3.68 -9.30 21.90
C TYR A 70 2.52 -10.22 22.22
N LYS A 71 2.79 -11.21 23.05
CA LYS A 71 1.81 -12.20 23.49
C LYS A 71 1.57 -12.07 24.99
N PRO A 72 0.35 -12.32 25.47
CA PRO A 72 0.11 -12.36 26.90
C PRO A 72 0.96 -13.49 27.53
N HIS A 73 1.34 -13.29 28.79
CA HIS A 73 2.35 -14.11 29.46
C HIS A 73 1.96 -15.60 29.46
N LEU A 74 2.82 -16.45 28.90
CA LEU A 74 2.73 -17.90 29.00
C LEU A 74 3.04 -18.29 30.45
N CYS A 75 2.03 -18.38 31.31
CA CYS A 75 2.24 -18.93 32.65
C CYS A 75 2.62 -20.42 32.49
N VAL A 76 3.90 -20.73 32.64
CA VAL A 76 4.47 -22.10 32.55
C VAL A 76 3.90 -23.04 33.64
N ILE A 77 3.03 -22.53 34.51
CA ILE A 77 2.50 -23.20 35.70
C ILE A 77 0.98 -23.44 35.63
N GLN A 78 0.28 -23.00 34.58
CA GLN A 78 -1.14 -23.31 34.37
C GLN A 78 -1.33 -24.25 33.19
N SER A 79 -2.15 -25.29 33.39
CA SER A 79 -2.62 -26.20 32.35
C SER A 79 -3.59 -25.54 31.34
N ASP A 80 -3.85 -24.24 31.48
CA ASP A 80 -4.81 -23.49 30.70
C ASP A 80 -4.19 -22.19 30.16
N LEU A 81 -3.54 -22.32 29.00
CA LEU A 81 -2.91 -21.20 28.30
C LEU A 81 -3.94 -20.21 27.75
N ARG A 82 -5.22 -20.61 27.63
CA ARG A 82 -6.24 -19.85 26.90
C ARG A 82 -6.72 -18.60 27.63
N HIS A 83 -6.57 -18.55 28.95
CA HIS A 83 -6.90 -17.38 29.76
C HIS A 83 -5.80 -16.30 29.78
N SER A 84 -4.67 -16.54 29.10
CA SER A 84 -3.60 -15.54 28.99
C SER A 84 -4.11 -14.33 28.21
N SER A 85 -4.15 -13.16 28.85
CA SER A 85 -4.63 -11.91 28.25
C SER A 85 -3.86 -10.68 28.79
N PHE A 86 -3.96 -9.55 28.09
CA PHE A 86 -3.53 -8.25 28.60
C PHE A 86 -4.70 -7.52 29.26
N GLU A 87 -4.44 -6.78 30.35
CA GLU A 87 -5.45 -5.93 30.99
C GLU A 87 -4.95 -4.49 31.05
N LEU A 88 -5.78 -3.54 30.62
CA LEU A 88 -5.43 -2.13 30.66
C LEU A 88 -5.46 -1.60 32.11
N LYS A 89 -4.77 -0.49 32.38
CA LYS A 89 -4.67 0.10 33.71
C LYS A 89 -5.15 1.54 33.71
N ASN A 90 -6.00 1.89 34.67
CA ASN A 90 -6.47 3.27 34.84
C ASN A 90 -5.30 4.23 35.03
N GLY A 91 -5.36 5.37 34.35
CA GLY A 91 -4.33 6.40 34.35
C GLY A 91 -3.09 6.07 33.52
N VAL A 92 -3.03 4.91 32.84
CA VAL A 92 -1.87 4.51 32.03
C VAL A 92 -2.21 4.60 30.55
N SER A 93 -1.32 5.22 29.78
CA SER A 93 -1.42 5.28 28.32
C SER A 93 -0.43 4.32 27.68
N ILE A 94 -0.90 3.43 26.82
CA ILE A 94 -0.07 2.46 26.10
C ILE A 94 -0.04 2.85 24.62
N TYR A 95 1.17 3.08 24.09
CA TYR A 95 1.42 3.56 22.73
C TYR A 95 2.28 2.56 21.94
N GLY A 96 1.74 2.04 20.83
CA GLY A 96 2.47 1.22 19.85
C GLY A 96 2.91 2.04 18.63
N GLY A 97 3.96 1.65 17.92
CA GLY A 97 4.41 2.39 16.72
C GLY A 97 5.81 2.97 16.78
N PHE A 98 6.61 2.55 17.75
CA PHE A 98 8.00 2.98 17.89
C PHE A 98 8.95 2.02 17.16
N SER A 99 10.06 2.53 16.65
CA SER A 99 11.15 1.75 16.09
C SER A 99 12.16 1.32 17.16
N GLY A 100 12.11 1.93 18.35
CA GLY A 100 12.95 1.59 19.50
C GLY A 100 14.14 2.53 19.68
N ILE A 101 14.06 3.75 19.14
CA ILE A 101 15.11 4.77 19.27
C ILE A 101 14.55 6.16 19.60
N GLU A 102 13.23 6.33 19.59
CA GLU A 102 12.56 7.61 19.75
C GLU A 102 12.64 8.14 21.19
N ASP A 103 12.75 9.45 21.32
CA ASP A 103 12.77 10.20 22.57
C ASP A 103 11.52 11.08 22.77
N ASN A 104 10.56 11.01 21.83
CA ASN A 104 9.32 11.78 21.86
C ASN A 104 8.16 11.02 21.21
N LEU A 105 6.97 11.10 21.80
CA LEU A 105 5.73 10.50 21.30
C LEU A 105 5.38 10.92 19.87
N SER A 106 5.65 12.16 19.47
CA SER A 106 5.34 12.67 18.12
C SER A 106 6.21 12.07 17.01
N LYS A 107 7.35 11.44 17.37
CA LYS A 107 8.22 10.74 16.41
C LYS A 107 7.73 9.32 16.08
N ARG A 108 6.73 8.83 16.82
CA ARG A 108 6.08 7.53 16.59
C ARG A 108 5.44 7.47 15.20
N ASN A 109 5.59 6.34 14.52
CA ASN A 109 4.95 6.09 13.23
C ASN A 109 4.32 4.68 13.25
N PHE A 110 3.08 4.60 13.73
CA PHE A 110 2.31 3.35 13.85
C PHE A 110 1.90 2.75 12.50
N ASP A 111 1.97 3.53 11.41
CA ASP A 111 1.79 3.00 10.05
C ASP A 111 3.00 2.19 9.58
N LYS A 112 4.21 2.56 9.97
CA LYS A 112 5.46 1.87 9.61
C LYS A 112 5.87 0.80 10.62
N ASN A 113 5.84 1.15 11.91
CA ASN A 113 6.41 0.35 12.99
C ASN A 113 5.32 -0.51 13.64
N LYS A 114 4.93 -1.61 12.99
CA LYS A 114 3.79 -2.41 13.44
C LYS A 114 4.03 -3.03 14.82
N THR A 115 3.14 -2.71 15.75
CA THR A 115 3.12 -3.26 17.12
C THR A 115 1.87 -4.11 17.25
N VAL A 116 2.06 -5.42 17.42
CA VAL A 116 1.00 -6.42 17.36
C VAL A 116 0.80 -7.03 18.74
N LEU A 117 -0.42 -6.97 19.27
CA LEU A 117 -0.88 -7.78 20.39
C LEU A 117 -1.56 -9.02 19.82
N SER A 118 -1.02 -10.20 20.11
CA SER A 118 -1.46 -11.45 19.49
C SER A 118 -1.92 -12.48 20.51
N GLY A 119 -3.10 -13.05 20.24
CA GLY A 119 -3.65 -14.20 20.95
C GLY A 119 -3.26 -15.55 20.37
N ASP A 120 -2.60 -15.58 19.20
CA ASP A 120 -2.02 -16.80 18.62
C ASP A 120 -0.76 -17.13 19.44
N LEU A 121 -0.88 -18.03 20.42
CA LEU A 121 0.21 -18.29 21.36
C LEU A 121 1.29 -19.21 20.77
N ASN A 122 0.95 -20.05 19.79
CA ASN A 122 1.85 -21.03 19.19
C ASN A 122 2.45 -20.61 17.83
N ASN A 123 2.05 -19.46 17.27
CA ASN A 123 2.44 -18.94 15.95
C ASN A 123 2.06 -19.83 14.76
N ASP A 124 0.97 -20.60 14.84
CA ASP A 124 0.54 -21.43 13.71
C ASP A 124 -0.35 -20.68 12.71
N GLY A 125 -0.81 -19.47 13.07
CA GLY A 125 -1.66 -18.61 12.24
C GLY A 125 -3.08 -19.14 12.05
N LYS A 126 -3.53 -20.09 12.88
CA LYS A 126 -4.85 -20.73 12.80
C LYS A 126 -5.55 -20.63 14.15
N PHE A 127 -6.88 -20.47 14.10
CA PHE A 127 -7.67 -20.59 15.33
C PHE A 127 -7.60 -22.02 15.88
N SER A 128 -7.05 -22.15 17.08
CA SER A 128 -6.80 -23.43 17.74
C SER A 128 -7.06 -23.34 19.25
N LEU A 129 -7.04 -24.50 19.92
CA LEU A 129 -7.12 -24.58 21.39
C LEU A 129 -5.86 -24.08 22.10
N ASN A 130 -4.81 -23.70 21.35
CA ASN A 130 -3.61 -23.08 21.90
C ASN A 130 -3.67 -21.55 21.87
N ASP A 131 -4.76 -20.95 21.40
CA ASP A 131 -4.91 -19.50 21.35
C ASP A 131 -5.62 -18.98 22.59
N SER A 132 -5.27 -17.76 22.99
CA SER A 132 -6.00 -17.06 24.05
C SER A 132 -7.45 -16.85 23.63
N PHE A 133 -8.38 -16.98 24.57
CA PHE A 133 -9.77 -16.55 24.37
C PHE A 133 -9.79 -15.06 24.04
N HIS A 134 -9.12 -14.23 24.85
CA HIS A 134 -9.08 -12.78 24.70
C HIS A 134 -7.64 -12.28 24.56
N VAL A 135 -7.36 -11.44 23.56
CA VAL A 135 -6.08 -10.72 23.53
C VAL A 135 -6.04 -9.68 24.66
N LEU A 136 -7.13 -8.95 24.85
CA LEU A 136 -7.33 -8.05 25.98
C LEU A 136 -8.57 -8.42 26.80
N HIS A 137 -8.45 -8.48 28.11
CA HIS A 137 -9.56 -8.73 29.03
C HIS A 137 -9.56 -7.64 30.12
N ASN A 138 -10.51 -6.70 30.02
CA ASN A 138 -10.63 -5.58 30.94
C ASN A 138 -11.70 -5.86 31.98
N SER A 139 -11.28 -6.07 33.22
CA SER A 139 -12.16 -6.34 34.35
C SER A 139 -12.93 -5.09 34.80
N GLN A 140 -13.84 -5.29 35.75
CA GLN A 140 -14.68 -4.24 36.30
C GLN A 140 -13.86 -3.05 36.81
N GLY A 141 -14.26 -1.84 36.42
CA GLY A 141 -13.72 -0.58 36.95
C GLY A 141 -12.64 0.10 36.11
N ILE A 142 -12.23 -0.49 34.98
CA ILE A 142 -11.43 0.23 33.98
C ILE A 142 -12.25 1.38 33.38
N ASN A 143 -11.65 2.56 33.26
CA ASN A 143 -12.31 3.78 32.79
C ASN A 143 -11.49 4.45 31.65
N ARG A 144 -11.98 5.60 31.15
CA ARG A 144 -11.45 6.25 29.94
C ARG A 144 -9.99 6.73 30.06
N THR A 145 -9.43 6.76 31.27
CA THR A 145 -8.00 7.08 31.49
C THR A 145 -7.07 5.93 31.14
N ALA A 146 -7.58 4.72 30.97
CA ALA A 146 -6.84 3.60 30.40
C ALA A 146 -6.86 3.72 28.86
N ILE A 147 -5.71 4.02 28.26
CA ILE A 147 -5.60 4.33 26.82
C ILE A 147 -4.81 3.24 26.10
N LEU A 148 -5.38 2.70 25.03
CA LEU A 148 -4.69 1.86 24.05
C LEU A 148 -4.63 2.60 22.70
N ASP A 149 -3.42 2.82 22.18
CA ASP A 149 -3.21 3.66 20.98
C ASP A 149 -2.17 3.09 20.01
N GLY A 150 -2.55 2.83 18.76
CA GLY A 150 -1.61 2.48 17.68
C GLY A 150 -1.22 1.00 17.60
N PHE A 151 -2.13 0.09 17.93
CA PHE A 151 -1.90 -1.35 17.96
C PHE A 151 -2.66 -2.12 16.88
N ILE A 152 -2.08 -3.24 16.45
CA ILE A 152 -2.81 -4.32 15.78
C ILE A 152 -3.18 -5.37 16.85
N VAL A 153 -4.45 -5.75 16.93
CA VAL A 153 -4.99 -6.77 17.85
C VAL A 153 -5.53 -7.94 17.01
N THR A 154 -4.95 -9.13 17.18
CA THR A 154 -5.23 -10.29 16.32
C THR A 154 -5.13 -11.62 17.05
N GLY A 155 -5.80 -12.65 16.53
CA GLY A 155 -5.60 -14.04 16.99
C GLY A 155 -6.28 -14.39 18.31
N GLY A 156 -7.19 -13.54 18.81
CA GLY A 156 -8.08 -13.94 19.89
C GLY A 156 -9.14 -14.93 19.39
N ASN A 157 -9.45 -15.93 20.20
CA ASN A 157 -10.31 -17.07 19.83
C ASN A 157 -11.33 -17.40 20.94
N ALA A 158 -12.26 -16.51 21.24
CA ALA A 158 -13.28 -16.66 22.29
C ALA A 158 -14.41 -17.65 21.90
N ASN A 159 -14.05 -18.93 21.70
CA ASN A 159 -14.90 -19.98 21.14
C ASN A 159 -15.42 -20.98 22.19
N SER A 160 -15.50 -20.58 23.46
CA SER A 160 -16.02 -21.44 24.52
C SER A 160 -17.44 -21.94 24.21
N LEU A 161 -17.70 -23.23 24.50
CA LEU A 161 -19.00 -23.88 24.26
C LEU A 161 -19.98 -23.70 25.44
N THR A 162 -19.53 -23.14 26.57
CA THR A 162 -20.28 -23.03 27.83
C THR A 162 -21.02 -21.71 28.02
N HIS A 163 -20.92 -20.79 27.05
CA HIS A 163 -21.59 -19.47 27.06
C HIS A 163 -21.20 -18.58 28.25
N ASP A 164 -19.95 -18.70 28.71
CA ASP A 164 -19.32 -17.85 29.71
C ASP A 164 -18.58 -16.68 29.06
N ASP A 165 -17.83 -15.93 29.86
CA ASP A 165 -17.04 -14.78 29.40
C ASP A 165 -16.07 -15.17 28.26
N ASP A 166 -15.59 -16.41 28.26
CA ASP A 166 -14.70 -17.00 27.24
C ASP A 166 -15.37 -17.22 25.86
N SER A 167 -16.67 -16.95 25.73
CA SER A 167 -17.40 -16.95 24.47
C SER A 167 -17.46 -15.57 23.78
N TYR A 168 -16.88 -14.53 24.38
CA TYR A 168 -17.17 -13.14 24.01
C TYR A 168 -15.93 -12.27 23.78
N GLY A 169 -15.84 -11.54 22.67
CA GLY A 169 -14.78 -10.53 22.51
C GLY A 169 -13.39 -11.14 22.33
N GLY A 170 -13.11 -11.74 21.17
CA GLY A 170 -11.82 -12.39 20.92
C GLY A 170 -10.64 -11.41 21.00
N GLY A 171 -10.76 -10.26 20.34
CA GLY A 171 -9.76 -9.21 20.44
C GLY A 171 -9.75 -8.50 21.80
N MET A 172 -10.93 -8.12 22.31
CA MET A 172 -11.08 -7.41 23.58
C MET A 172 -12.42 -7.71 24.24
N PHE A 173 -12.39 -8.17 25.48
CA PHE A 173 -13.58 -8.27 26.34
C PHE A 173 -13.58 -7.15 27.39
N ASN A 174 -14.66 -6.36 27.41
CA ASN A 174 -14.86 -5.28 28.38
C ASN A 174 -16.03 -5.64 29.31
N TYR A 175 -15.72 -6.04 30.54
CA TYR A 175 -16.71 -6.29 31.57
C TYR A 175 -16.81 -5.12 32.55
N LYS A 176 -17.92 -4.39 32.53
CA LYS A 176 -18.15 -3.19 33.37
C LYS A 176 -16.97 -2.23 33.32
N SER A 177 -16.50 -1.96 32.10
CA SER A 177 -15.30 -1.18 31.82
C SER A 177 -15.47 -0.24 30.61
N CYS A 178 -14.81 0.91 30.66
CA CYS A 178 -14.97 1.98 29.68
C CYS A 178 -13.61 2.53 29.20
N PRO A 179 -12.69 1.72 28.65
CA PRO A 179 -11.40 2.19 28.18
C PRO A 179 -11.50 3.15 26.98
N THR A 180 -10.41 3.87 26.70
CA THR A 180 -10.22 4.60 25.44
C THR A 180 -9.36 3.79 24.49
N VAL A 181 -9.90 3.44 23.33
CA VAL A 181 -9.20 2.68 22.28
C VAL A 181 -9.14 3.55 21.03
N ARG A 182 -7.93 3.84 20.53
CA ARG A 182 -7.79 4.70 19.36
C ARG A 182 -6.66 4.32 18.42
N ASN A 183 -6.81 4.64 17.13
CA ASN A 183 -5.79 4.34 16.11
C ASN A 183 -5.39 2.85 16.07
N CYS A 184 -6.31 1.95 16.42
CA CYS A 184 -6.07 0.51 16.52
C CYS A 184 -6.68 -0.24 15.32
N ILE A 185 -6.11 -1.40 15.02
CA ILE A 185 -6.63 -2.34 14.03
C ILE A 185 -6.99 -3.63 14.75
N PHE A 186 -8.26 -4.02 14.74
CA PHE A 186 -8.72 -5.34 15.16
C PHE A 186 -8.93 -6.19 13.92
N VAL A 187 -8.14 -7.25 13.78
CA VAL A 187 -8.13 -8.07 12.57
C VAL A 187 -8.03 -9.54 12.92
N LYS A 188 -8.79 -10.39 12.21
CA LYS A 188 -8.74 -11.86 12.39
C LYS A 188 -8.83 -12.25 13.86
N ASN A 189 -9.88 -11.79 14.52
CA ASN A 189 -10.29 -12.29 15.83
C ASN A 189 -11.61 -13.05 15.68
N PHE A 190 -11.77 -14.08 16.50
CA PHE A 190 -12.92 -14.96 16.50
C PHE A 190 -13.55 -15.01 17.89
N ALA A 191 -14.88 -15.05 17.93
CA ALA A 191 -15.65 -15.26 19.17
C ALA A 191 -17.01 -15.89 18.88
N ARG A 192 -17.77 -16.28 19.90
CA ARG A 192 -19.19 -16.58 19.71
C ARG A 192 -20.01 -15.30 19.48
N CYS A 193 -19.75 -14.23 20.24
CA CYS A 193 -20.28 -12.90 19.95
C CYS A 193 -19.24 -11.79 20.11
N GLY A 194 -19.20 -10.85 19.17
CA GLY A 194 -18.20 -9.77 19.16
C GLY A 194 -16.83 -10.33 18.80
N GLY A 195 -16.62 -10.73 17.54
CA GLY A 195 -15.35 -11.34 17.12
C GLY A 195 -14.12 -10.51 17.52
N ALA A 196 -14.22 -9.19 17.35
CA ALA A 196 -13.22 -8.24 17.83
C ALA A 196 -13.46 -7.78 19.27
N ILE A 197 -14.59 -7.10 19.56
CA ILE A 197 -14.85 -6.48 20.85
C ILE A 197 -16.20 -6.91 21.39
N ASN A 198 -16.26 -7.23 22.68
CA ASN A 198 -17.52 -7.37 23.39
C ASN A 198 -17.58 -6.39 24.56
N ASN A 199 -18.67 -5.64 24.64
CA ASN A 199 -18.98 -4.70 25.70
C ASN A 199 -20.15 -5.24 26.52
N PHE A 200 -19.86 -5.61 27.77
CA PHE A 200 -20.83 -6.09 28.73
C PHE A 200 -20.99 -5.06 29.86
N THR A 201 -22.11 -4.34 29.88
CA THR A 201 -22.30 -3.18 30.80
C THR A 201 -21.15 -2.16 30.68
N SER A 202 -20.70 -1.90 29.46
CA SER A 202 -19.43 -1.23 29.14
C SER A 202 -19.64 -0.15 28.07
N SER A 203 -19.01 1.01 28.23
CA SER A 203 -19.19 2.16 27.33
C SER A 203 -17.85 2.79 26.92
N PRO A 204 -16.98 2.04 26.20
CA PRO A 204 -15.68 2.54 25.75
C PRO A 204 -15.81 3.68 24.74
N LEU A 205 -14.76 4.49 24.65
CA LEU A 205 -14.54 5.42 23.55
C LEU A 205 -13.65 4.73 22.50
N ILE A 206 -14.17 4.50 21.30
CA ILE A 206 -13.48 3.84 20.20
C ILE A 206 -13.35 4.84 19.05
N SER A 207 -12.12 5.23 18.72
CA SER A 207 -11.90 6.27 17.70
C SER A 207 -10.78 5.99 16.72
N ASN A 208 -10.96 6.32 15.44
CA ASN A 208 -9.96 6.09 14.38
C ASN A 208 -9.52 4.61 14.29
N CYS A 209 -10.40 3.67 14.61
CA CYS A 209 -10.08 2.25 14.62
C CYS A 209 -10.57 1.56 13.35
N LYS A 210 -9.94 0.43 13.00
CA LYS A 210 -10.40 -0.40 11.89
C LYS A 210 -10.65 -1.84 12.36
N PHE A 211 -11.77 -2.41 11.92
CA PHE A 211 -12.23 -3.76 12.22
C PHE A 211 -12.31 -4.54 10.92
N PHE A 212 -11.36 -5.44 10.70
CA PHE A 212 -11.21 -6.18 9.45
C PHE A 212 -11.37 -7.67 9.67
N VAL A 213 -12.24 -8.32 8.88
CA VAL A 213 -12.33 -9.79 8.81
C VAL A 213 -12.30 -10.46 10.19
N ASN A 214 -13.05 -9.88 11.13
CA ASN A 214 -13.36 -10.53 12.40
C ASN A 214 -14.64 -11.33 12.21
N GLU A 215 -14.71 -12.44 12.94
CA GLU A 215 -15.76 -13.44 12.75
C GLU A 215 -16.41 -13.79 14.08
N SER A 216 -17.72 -14.01 14.04
CA SER A 216 -18.45 -14.58 15.16
C SER A 216 -19.41 -15.68 14.74
N ASP A 217 -19.49 -16.75 15.52
CA ASP A 217 -20.46 -17.83 15.28
C ASP A 217 -21.91 -17.34 15.40
N GLU A 218 -22.20 -16.42 16.33
CA GLU A 218 -23.56 -15.94 16.57
C GLU A 218 -23.73 -14.48 16.19
N HIS A 219 -23.20 -13.53 16.93
CA HIS A 219 -23.67 -12.15 16.77
C HIS A 219 -22.58 -11.11 16.87
N GLY A 220 -22.68 -10.05 16.06
CA GLY A 220 -21.71 -8.97 16.07
C GLY A 220 -20.36 -9.45 15.57
N GLY A 221 -20.18 -9.59 14.25
CA GLY A 221 -18.94 -10.13 13.68
C GLY A 221 -17.69 -9.37 14.12
N ALA A 222 -17.83 -8.05 14.34
CA ALA A 222 -16.81 -7.24 15.00
C ALA A 222 -17.16 -6.93 16.46
N VAL A 223 -18.28 -6.25 16.70
CA VAL A 223 -18.63 -5.68 18.01
C VAL A 223 -19.96 -6.18 18.51
N ASN A 224 -20.01 -6.62 19.76
CA ASN A 224 -21.27 -6.90 20.46
C ASN A 224 -21.43 -5.99 21.68
N ASN A 225 -22.51 -5.22 21.73
CA ASN A 225 -22.88 -4.36 22.85
C ASN A 225 -24.09 -4.96 23.58
N ALA A 226 -23.91 -5.30 24.85
CA ALA A 226 -24.95 -5.94 25.64
C ALA A 226 -25.12 -5.28 27.02
N PHE A 227 -26.36 -5.25 27.49
CA PHE A 227 -26.75 -4.85 28.85
C PHE A 227 -26.34 -3.42 29.20
N ASN A 228 -27.07 -2.43 28.67
CA ASN A 228 -26.82 -1.00 28.89
C ASN A 228 -25.41 -0.52 28.45
N SER A 229 -24.88 -1.09 27.37
CA SER A 229 -23.58 -0.71 26.81
C SER A 229 -23.73 0.39 25.76
N ASN A 230 -23.10 1.55 25.97
CA ASN A 230 -23.29 2.75 25.15
C ASN A 230 -21.94 3.29 24.62
N PRO A 231 -21.21 2.54 23.77
CA PRO A 231 -19.94 3.00 23.26
C PRO A 231 -20.10 4.22 22.33
N GLU A 232 -19.06 5.06 22.33
CA GLU A 232 -18.89 6.12 21.34
C GLU A 232 -17.93 5.63 20.26
N ILE A 233 -18.41 5.46 19.03
CA ILE A 233 -17.66 4.94 17.89
C ILE A 233 -17.48 6.06 16.86
N ILE A 234 -16.26 6.55 16.69
CA ILE A 234 -15.97 7.78 15.94
C ILE A 234 -14.88 7.51 14.89
N ARG A 235 -15.14 7.79 13.62
CA ARG A 235 -14.17 7.58 12.52
C ARG A 235 -13.63 6.16 12.47
N CYS A 236 -14.52 5.18 12.62
CA CYS A 236 -14.15 3.77 12.58
C CYS A 236 -14.56 3.12 11.27
N GLY A 237 -13.77 2.15 10.81
CA GLY A 237 -14.06 1.38 9.60
C GLY A 237 -14.33 -0.08 9.93
N PHE A 238 -15.46 -0.62 9.46
CA PHE A 238 -15.88 -2.01 9.62
C PHE A 238 -15.93 -2.67 8.26
N PHE A 239 -15.02 -3.61 8.03
CA PHE A 239 -14.69 -4.12 6.71
C PHE A 239 -14.66 -5.65 6.74
N GLY A 240 -15.57 -6.29 5.99
CA GLY A 240 -15.47 -7.73 5.83
C GLY A 240 -15.75 -8.54 7.09
N ASN A 241 -16.42 -8.00 8.10
CA ASN A 241 -16.72 -8.78 9.31
C ASN A 241 -17.93 -9.71 9.06
N ILE A 242 -17.92 -10.87 9.68
CA ILE A 242 -18.91 -11.93 9.46
C ILE A 242 -19.55 -12.35 10.79
N ALA A 243 -20.87 -12.49 10.80
CA ALA A 243 -21.61 -13.16 11.87
C ALA A 243 -22.44 -14.34 11.31
N GLY A 244 -22.33 -15.52 11.92
CA GLY A 244 -23.21 -16.67 11.67
C GLY A 244 -24.64 -16.48 12.20
N GLY A 245 -24.93 -15.32 12.81
CA GLY A 245 -26.26 -14.89 13.22
C GLY A 245 -26.56 -13.48 12.72
N ASN A 246 -26.68 -12.52 13.64
CA ASN A 246 -27.18 -11.17 13.40
C ASN A 246 -26.09 -10.10 13.57
N GLY A 247 -26.20 -8.99 12.84
CA GLY A 247 -25.28 -7.87 12.98
C GLY A 247 -23.88 -8.20 12.47
N GLY A 248 -23.70 -8.21 11.14
CA GLY A 248 -22.45 -8.67 10.53
C GLY A 248 -21.21 -7.89 10.98
N ALA A 249 -21.37 -6.61 11.32
CA ALA A 249 -20.35 -5.85 12.04
C ALA A 249 -20.72 -5.66 13.53
N ILE A 250 -21.90 -5.09 13.81
CA ILE A 250 -22.28 -4.68 15.17
C ILE A 250 -23.64 -5.26 15.56
N LEU A 251 -23.71 -5.88 16.74
CA LEU A 251 -24.96 -6.17 17.43
C LEU A 251 -25.13 -5.26 18.65
N ASN A 252 -26.31 -4.62 18.77
CA ASN A 252 -26.73 -3.93 20.00
C ASN A 252 -27.92 -4.66 20.61
N ARG A 253 -27.82 -5.05 21.88
CA ARG A 253 -28.89 -5.74 22.59
C ARG A 253 -29.05 -5.27 24.04
N SER A 254 -30.27 -5.43 24.55
CA SER A 254 -30.61 -5.21 25.95
C SER A 254 -30.28 -3.80 26.42
N GLN A 255 -31.03 -2.82 25.90
CA GLN A 255 -30.94 -1.40 26.27
C GLN A 255 -29.58 -0.73 25.94
N SER A 256 -28.88 -1.21 24.91
CA SER A 256 -27.57 -0.69 24.51
C SER A 256 -27.70 0.39 23.44
N ASN A 257 -27.21 1.60 23.70
CA ASN A 257 -27.48 2.79 22.89
C ASN A 257 -26.20 3.46 22.36
N PRO A 258 -25.52 2.87 21.35
CA PRO A 258 -24.28 3.44 20.84
C PRO A 258 -24.49 4.72 20.01
N LEU A 259 -23.47 5.57 20.02
CA LEU A 259 -23.32 6.70 19.11
C LEU A 259 -22.25 6.38 18.07
N ILE A 260 -22.63 6.30 16.80
CA ILE A 260 -21.76 5.96 15.68
C ILE A 260 -21.66 7.16 14.75
N THR A 261 -20.45 7.69 14.55
CA THR A 261 -20.23 8.90 13.77
C THR A 261 -19.04 8.79 12.82
N ASN A 262 -19.13 9.44 11.65
CA ASN A 262 -18.07 9.54 10.63
C ASN A 262 -17.47 8.17 10.26
N SER A 263 -18.28 7.10 10.29
CA SER A 263 -17.80 5.72 10.22
C SER A 263 -18.27 5.01 8.95
N VAL A 264 -17.48 4.03 8.51
CA VAL A 264 -17.71 3.29 7.27
C VAL A 264 -18.02 1.82 7.58
N PHE A 265 -19.07 1.27 6.99
CA PHE A 265 -19.42 -0.14 7.04
C PHE A 265 -19.46 -0.68 5.62
N SER A 266 -18.46 -1.47 5.27
CA SER A 266 -18.32 -1.99 3.93
C SER A 266 -18.15 -3.50 3.94
N LEU A 267 -18.93 -4.17 3.10
CA LEU A 267 -18.83 -5.60 2.93
C LEU A 267 -18.95 -6.37 4.26
N ASN A 268 -19.80 -6.00 5.21
CA ASN A 268 -20.04 -6.87 6.37
C ASN A 268 -21.15 -7.86 6.03
N ALA A 269 -21.16 -9.05 6.66
CA ALA A 269 -22.16 -10.06 6.38
C ALA A 269 -22.74 -10.74 7.62
N ALA A 270 -24.04 -10.99 7.58
CA ALA A 270 -24.79 -11.73 8.59
C ALA A 270 -25.57 -12.88 7.94
N GLU A 271 -25.55 -14.07 8.55
CA GLU A 271 -26.38 -15.21 8.12
C GLU A 271 -27.88 -14.97 8.32
N TYR A 272 -28.27 -14.00 9.16
CA TYR A 272 -29.67 -13.66 9.39
C TYR A 272 -29.95 -12.21 8.98
N ASP A 273 -29.99 -11.29 9.95
CA ASP A 273 -30.44 -9.92 9.76
C ASP A 273 -29.36 -8.89 10.12
N GLY A 274 -29.44 -7.71 9.51
CA GLY A 274 -28.54 -6.59 9.81
C GLY A 274 -27.12 -6.86 9.33
N GLY A 275 -26.90 -6.87 8.02
CA GLY A 275 -25.59 -7.22 7.44
C GLY A 275 -24.45 -6.31 7.93
N ALA A 276 -24.74 -5.05 8.29
CA ALA A 276 -23.82 -4.21 9.05
C ALA A 276 -24.19 -4.15 10.54
N ILE A 277 -25.36 -3.59 10.86
CA ILE A 277 -25.76 -3.33 12.25
C ILE A 277 -27.16 -3.89 12.50
N LEU A 278 -27.31 -4.61 13.61
CA LEU A 278 -28.61 -4.96 14.15
C LEU A 278 -28.78 -4.41 15.57
N SER A 279 -29.94 -3.81 15.87
CA SER A 279 -30.31 -3.42 17.24
C SER A 279 -31.62 -4.07 17.67
N LEU A 280 -31.61 -4.71 18.85
CA LEU A 280 -32.79 -5.35 19.43
C LEU A 280 -32.97 -5.11 20.94
N ARG A 281 -34.19 -5.34 21.44
CA ARG A 281 -34.54 -5.29 22.88
C ARG A 281 -34.23 -3.94 23.51
N ASP A 282 -35.01 -2.94 23.10
CA ASP A 282 -34.98 -1.56 23.62
C ASP A 282 -33.63 -0.84 23.41
N SER A 283 -32.89 -1.21 22.36
CA SER A 283 -31.53 -0.69 22.07
C SER A 283 -31.58 0.40 21.00
N ASN A 284 -31.30 1.66 21.36
CA ASN A 284 -31.47 2.80 20.44
C ASN A 284 -30.14 3.30 19.88
N VAL A 285 -29.99 3.36 18.56
CA VAL A 285 -28.72 3.79 17.93
C VAL A 285 -28.82 5.16 17.25
N LYS A 286 -27.72 5.92 17.31
CA LYS A 286 -27.52 7.12 16.49
C LYS A 286 -26.43 6.86 15.46
N ILE A 287 -26.76 7.03 14.18
CA ILE A 287 -25.87 6.86 13.02
C ILE A 287 -25.80 8.19 12.29
N ILE A 288 -24.66 8.87 12.38
CA ILE A 288 -24.50 10.24 11.85
C ILE A 288 -23.26 10.30 10.96
N ASN A 289 -23.40 10.84 9.76
CA ASN A 289 -22.30 10.95 8.79
C ASN A 289 -21.64 9.58 8.50
N CYS A 290 -22.44 8.54 8.30
CA CYS A 290 -21.91 7.21 8.05
C CYS A 290 -22.15 6.78 6.60
N THR A 291 -21.31 5.87 6.12
CA THR A 291 -21.46 5.25 4.80
C THR A 291 -21.53 3.73 4.96
N LEU A 292 -22.69 3.14 4.64
CA LEU A 292 -22.99 1.72 4.76
C LEU A 292 -23.27 1.14 3.36
N VAL A 293 -22.30 0.40 2.81
CA VAL A 293 -22.30 -0.02 1.40
C VAL A 293 -21.84 -1.47 1.25
N GLY A 294 -22.46 -2.24 0.35
CA GLY A 294 -22.00 -3.60 0.05
C GLY A 294 -22.22 -4.61 1.18
N ASN A 295 -23.01 -4.29 2.19
CA ASN A 295 -23.29 -5.21 3.29
C ASN A 295 -24.34 -6.25 2.88
N TRP A 296 -24.27 -7.43 3.49
CA TRP A 296 -25.05 -8.58 3.10
C TRP A 296 -25.75 -9.22 4.29
N ALA A 297 -27.04 -9.47 4.18
CA ALA A 297 -27.81 -10.28 5.11
C ALA A 297 -28.52 -11.39 4.33
N GLN A 298 -28.81 -12.52 4.95
CA GLN A 298 -29.60 -13.56 4.29
C GLN A 298 -31.06 -13.13 4.15
N TYR A 299 -31.67 -12.58 5.21
CA TYR A 299 -33.11 -12.31 5.24
C TYR A 299 -33.42 -10.81 5.17
N ASP A 300 -33.22 -10.07 6.26
CA ASP A 300 -33.69 -8.69 6.38
C ASP A 300 -32.61 -7.70 6.81
N GLY A 301 -32.66 -6.50 6.25
CA GLY A 301 -31.77 -5.40 6.61
C GLY A 301 -30.32 -5.65 6.18
N GLY A 302 -30.05 -5.73 4.88
CA GLY A 302 -28.70 -5.92 4.36
C GLY A 302 -27.68 -4.93 4.91
N ALA A 303 -28.09 -3.69 5.22
CA ALA A 303 -27.31 -2.79 6.06
C ALA A 303 -27.76 -2.82 7.53
N LEU A 304 -29.01 -2.44 7.78
CA LEU A 304 -29.53 -2.14 9.11
C LEU A 304 -30.77 -2.94 9.44
N SER A 305 -30.88 -3.45 10.67
CA SER A 305 -32.11 -4.05 11.19
C SER A 305 -32.43 -3.56 12.60
N PHE A 306 -33.68 -3.20 12.84
CA PHE A 306 -34.19 -2.67 14.11
C PHE A 306 -35.39 -3.48 14.58
N ALA A 307 -35.28 -4.12 15.73
CA ALA A 307 -36.28 -5.04 16.25
C ALA A 307 -36.63 -4.79 17.72
N ILE A 308 -37.84 -5.11 18.16
CA ILE A 308 -38.21 -5.17 19.59
C ILE A 308 -37.88 -3.85 20.30
N LYS A 309 -38.60 -2.79 19.95
CA LYS A 309 -38.55 -1.43 20.54
C LYS A 309 -37.19 -0.72 20.42
N SER A 310 -36.44 -1.01 19.37
CA SER A 310 -35.08 -0.49 19.16
C SER A 310 -35.08 0.65 18.15
N ASN A 311 -35.14 1.89 18.64
CA ASN A 311 -35.29 3.06 17.77
C ASN A 311 -33.97 3.52 17.15
N ALA A 312 -34.03 4.27 16.06
CA ALA A 312 -32.83 4.82 15.42
C ALA A 312 -32.99 6.27 14.97
N LEU A 313 -31.89 7.03 15.06
CA LEU A 313 -31.71 8.29 14.35
C LEU A 313 -30.59 8.11 13.32
N ILE A 314 -30.93 8.26 12.05
CA ILE A 314 -30.00 8.19 10.93
C ILE A 314 -29.94 9.58 10.28
N GLN A 315 -28.76 10.17 10.21
CA GLN A 315 -28.61 11.52 9.69
C GLN A 315 -27.34 11.68 8.85
N ASN A 316 -27.40 12.49 7.79
CA ASN A 316 -26.26 12.76 6.91
C ASN A 316 -25.57 11.48 6.42
N SER A 317 -26.29 10.39 6.22
CA SER A 317 -25.69 9.07 5.98
C SER A 317 -26.04 8.53 4.61
N ILE A 318 -25.14 7.71 4.08
CA ILE A 318 -25.32 6.98 2.82
C ILE A 318 -25.57 5.51 3.13
N ILE A 319 -26.68 4.95 2.65
CA ILE A 319 -27.02 3.52 2.80
C ILE A 319 -27.47 2.98 1.45
N ARG A 320 -26.58 2.33 0.71
CA ARG A 320 -26.84 1.87 -0.67
C ARG A 320 -26.02 0.64 -1.03
N ASP A 321 -26.39 -0.03 -2.11
CA ASP A 321 -25.70 -1.20 -2.65
C ASP A 321 -25.58 -2.33 -1.62
N ASN A 322 -26.55 -2.48 -0.72
CA ASN A 322 -26.61 -3.57 0.25
C ASN A 322 -27.55 -4.67 -0.25
N PHE A 323 -27.42 -5.88 0.29
CA PHE A 323 -28.24 -7.02 -0.14
C PHE A 323 -28.89 -7.72 1.05
N ALA A 324 -30.17 -8.05 0.90
CA ALA A 324 -30.84 -9.09 1.66
C ALA A 324 -31.93 -9.73 0.80
N SER A 325 -32.35 -10.96 1.10
CA SER A 325 -33.38 -11.63 0.27
C SER A 325 -34.77 -11.03 0.39
N HIS A 326 -35.07 -10.32 1.49
CA HIS A 326 -36.34 -9.63 1.70
C HIS A 326 -36.17 -8.10 1.64
N ILE A 327 -35.52 -7.49 2.63
CA ILE A 327 -35.37 -6.03 2.74
C ILE A 327 -33.89 -5.63 2.67
N ALA A 328 -33.48 -5.08 1.53
CA ALA A 328 -32.06 -4.86 1.23
C ALA A 328 -31.35 -3.81 2.11
N GLN A 329 -31.98 -2.66 2.39
CA GLN A 329 -31.30 -1.56 3.10
C GLN A 329 -31.57 -1.59 4.61
N ILE A 330 -32.82 -1.32 5.02
CA ILE A 330 -33.19 -1.12 6.42
C ILE A 330 -34.47 -1.90 6.73
N ALA A 331 -34.38 -2.86 7.65
CA ALA A 331 -35.53 -3.60 8.17
C ALA A 331 -35.97 -3.05 9.53
N ILE A 332 -37.29 -3.00 9.75
CA ILE A 332 -37.89 -2.43 10.97
C ILE A 332 -39.01 -3.37 11.45
N SER A 333 -38.93 -3.78 12.71
CA SER A 333 -39.94 -4.58 13.39
C SER A 333 -40.15 -4.05 14.81
N ASP A 334 -41.39 -3.68 15.16
CA ASP A 334 -41.74 -3.13 16.48
C ASP A 334 -40.83 -1.98 16.95
N SER A 335 -40.43 -1.08 16.04
CA SER A 335 -39.44 -0.02 16.31
C SER A 335 -39.76 1.26 15.52
N ASN A 336 -39.31 2.42 15.98
CA ASN A 336 -39.46 3.70 15.29
C ASN A 336 -38.11 4.25 14.85
N ILE A 337 -37.99 4.67 13.59
CA ILE A 337 -36.76 5.30 13.09
C ILE A 337 -37.04 6.69 12.54
N SER A 338 -36.08 7.59 12.73
CA SER A 338 -36.05 8.91 12.12
C SER A 338 -34.83 9.00 11.19
N ILE A 339 -35.08 9.33 9.93
CA ILE A 339 -34.04 9.46 8.91
C ILE A 339 -34.10 10.88 8.35
N LEU A 340 -32.98 11.59 8.36
CA LEU A 340 -32.90 12.98 7.89
C LEU A 340 -31.64 13.20 7.04
N TYR A 341 -31.73 14.03 6.01
CA TYR A 341 -30.60 14.45 5.17
C TYR A 341 -29.71 13.29 4.71
N SER A 342 -30.31 12.16 4.30
CA SER A 342 -29.59 10.92 4.00
C SER A 342 -29.86 10.44 2.57
N ASN A 343 -28.87 9.79 1.97
CA ASN A 343 -29.00 9.18 0.65
C ASN A 343 -29.16 7.67 0.76
N ILE A 344 -30.37 7.18 0.52
CA ILE A 344 -30.73 5.78 0.77
C ILE A 344 -31.41 5.16 -0.44
N GLU A 345 -30.84 4.06 -0.92
CA GLU A 345 -31.36 3.30 -2.04
C GLU A 345 -32.78 2.78 -1.76
N GLY A 346 -33.68 2.92 -2.71
CA GLY A 346 -35.10 2.57 -2.58
C GLY A 346 -35.98 3.70 -2.05
N GLY A 347 -35.38 4.84 -1.64
CA GLY A 347 -36.09 6.04 -1.20
C GLY A 347 -36.70 5.93 0.20
N TRP A 348 -36.49 6.96 1.03
CA TRP A 348 -36.97 6.99 2.42
C TRP A 348 -37.60 8.32 2.79
N GLN A 349 -38.69 8.27 3.56
CA GLN A 349 -39.37 9.47 4.04
C GLN A 349 -38.51 10.21 5.08
N GLY A 350 -38.59 11.54 5.06
CA GLY A 350 -37.87 12.41 6.00
C GLY A 350 -37.29 13.65 5.30
N SER A 351 -37.10 14.74 6.06
CA SER A 351 -36.56 15.98 5.51
C SER A 351 -35.15 15.76 4.95
N GLY A 352 -34.89 16.24 3.73
CA GLY A 352 -33.57 16.18 3.10
C GLY A 352 -33.15 14.80 2.60
N ASN A 353 -33.97 13.76 2.75
CA ASN A 353 -33.64 12.44 2.22
C ASN A 353 -33.84 12.39 0.70
N PHE A 354 -33.01 11.62 0.02
CA PHE A 354 -33.16 11.32 -1.40
C PHE A 354 -32.59 9.95 -1.75
N ASP A 355 -32.89 9.49 -2.97
CA ASP A 355 -32.35 8.29 -3.57
C ASP A 355 -31.75 8.63 -4.93
N ARG A 356 -30.42 8.78 -4.96
CA ARG A 356 -29.64 8.98 -6.18
C ARG A 356 -28.31 8.27 -6.04
N ASP A 357 -27.72 7.81 -7.14
CA ASP A 357 -26.36 7.26 -7.10
C ASP A 357 -25.41 8.27 -6.44
N SER A 358 -24.68 7.85 -5.40
CA SER A 358 -23.72 8.72 -4.73
C SER A 358 -22.46 8.97 -5.55
N LEU A 359 -22.27 8.26 -6.68
CA LEU A 359 -21.10 8.39 -7.54
C LEU A 359 -19.80 8.15 -6.77
N PHE A 360 -19.67 6.99 -6.12
CA PHE A 360 -18.42 6.64 -5.47
C PHE A 360 -17.26 6.52 -6.47
N ILE A 361 -16.02 6.81 -6.03
CA ILE A 361 -14.80 6.57 -6.81
C ILE A 361 -14.80 5.12 -7.29
N ARG A 362 -15.02 4.19 -6.36
CA ARG A 362 -15.21 2.77 -6.66
C ARG A 362 -16.23 2.15 -5.71
N ALA A 363 -17.43 1.94 -6.24
CA ALA A 363 -18.50 1.20 -5.58
C ALA A 363 -18.15 -0.30 -5.46
N ILE A 364 -18.85 -0.99 -4.57
CA ILE A 364 -18.62 -2.40 -4.25
C ILE A 364 -19.94 -3.14 -4.29
N LYS A 365 -19.91 -4.42 -4.65
CA LYS A 365 -21.08 -5.29 -4.58
C LYS A 365 -21.05 -6.15 -3.31
N PRO A 366 -22.20 -6.41 -2.69
CA PRO A 366 -22.31 -7.36 -1.60
C PRO A 366 -21.72 -8.72 -1.94
N ARG A 367 -21.12 -9.35 -0.94
CA ARG A 367 -20.60 -10.73 -1.00
C ARG A 367 -21.32 -11.60 0.02
N HIS A 368 -21.60 -12.83 -0.36
CA HIS A 368 -22.30 -13.78 0.49
C HIS A 368 -21.48 -14.13 1.75
N TYR A 369 -22.13 -14.35 2.91
CA TYR A 369 -21.43 -14.54 4.19
C TYR A 369 -20.46 -15.73 4.22
N LYS A 370 -20.75 -16.79 3.45
CA LYS A 370 -19.90 -17.99 3.31
C LYS A 370 -18.70 -17.84 2.36
N GLU A 371 -18.59 -16.72 1.65
CA GLU A 371 -17.42 -16.48 0.80
C GLU A 371 -16.21 -16.11 1.67
N GLU A 372 -15.06 -16.75 1.41
CA GLU A 372 -13.82 -16.43 2.12
C GLU A 372 -13.47 -14.94 1.91
N ARG A 373 -13.29 -14.23 3.03
CA ARG A 373 -12.81 -12.85 3.02
C ARG A 373 -11.35 -12.79 3.40
N ARG A 374 -10.61 -11.94 2.72
CA ARG A 374 -9.17 -11.79 2.91
C ARG A 374 -8.84 -10.36 3.30
N VAL A 375 -7.68 -10.19 3.95
CA VAL A 375 -7.20 -8.86 4.37
C VAL A 375 -6.86 -7.98 3.16
N ASP A 376 -6.59 -8.59 2.00
CA ASP A 376 -6.35 -7.92 0.72
C ASP A 376 -7.63 -7.76 -0.12
N ASP A 377 -8.81 -8.09 0.43
CA ASP A 377 -10.07 -7.78 -0.25
C ASP A 377 -10.23 -6.29 -0.44
N ASP A 378 -10.82 -5.97 -1.58
CA ASP A 378 -11.10 -4.60 -1.93
C ASP A 378 -12.42 -4.13 -1.30
N PHE A 379 -12.31 -3.43 -0.17
CA PHE A 379 -13.43 -2.84 0.59
C PHE A 379 -13.95 -1.50 0.04
N GLY A 380 -13.62 -1.17 -1.21
CA GLY A 380 -14.14 0.00 -1.91
C GLY A 380 -13.33 1.27 -1.73
N ASP A 381 -13.62 2.23 -2.61
CA ASP A 381 -13.23 3.62 -2.44
C ASP A 381 -14.50 4.45 -2.44
N LEU A 382 -15.03 4.67 -1.25
CA LEU A 382 -16.35 5.25 -1.01
C LEU A 382 -16.30 6.78 -0.89
N ARG A 383 -15.18 7.40 -1.30
CA ARG A 383 -15.12 8.84 -1.55
C ARG A 383 -16.02 9.19 -2.74
N LEU A 384 -16.54 10.42 -2.75
CA LEU A 384 -17.45 10.89 -3.79
C LEU A 384 -16.66 11.35 -5.03
N LYS A 385 -17.24 11.16 -6.23
CA LYS A 385 -16.77 11.74 -7.49
C LYS A 385 -17.32 13.16 -7.66
N PRO A 386 -16.68 13.99 -8.52
CA PRO A 386 -17.26 15.27 -8.94
C PRO A 386 -18.70 15.10 -9.46
N GLY A 387 -19.59 16.01 -9.05
CA GLY A 387 -21.01 15.99 -9.44
C GLY A 387 -21.88 15.01 -8.65
N SER A 388 -21.36 14.40 -7.58
CA SER A 388 -22.16 13.58 -6.68
C SER A 388 -23.30 14.40 -6.06
N PRO A 389 -24.53 13.84 -5.99
CA PRO A 389 -25.65 14.50 -5.32
C PRO A 389 -25.51 14.56 -3.80
N CYS A 390 -24.47 13.96 -3.23
CA CYS A 390 -24.20 13.96 -1.79
C CYS A 390 -23.30 15.13 -1.36
N ILE A 391 -22.68 15.82 -2.32
CA ILE A 391 -21.81 16.97 -2.06
C ILE A 391 -22.66 18.13 -1.53
N ASP A 392 -22.20 18.75 -0.44
CA ASP A 392 -22.79 19.91 0.24
C ASP A 392 -24.30 19.78 0.56
N SER A 393 -24.78 18.54 0.66
CA SER A 393 -26.21 18.23 0.77
C SER A 393 -26.65 17.82 2.17
N GLY A 394 -25.71 17.66 3.10
CA GLY A 394 -26.00 17.36 4.50
C GLY A 394 -26.34 18.60 5.32
N ILE A 395 -26.87 18.38 6.52
CA ILE A 395 -27.16 19.47 7.47
C ILE A 395 -26.01 19.67 8.47
N THR A 396 -25.66 20.92 8.74
CA THR A 396 -24.48 21.30 9.54
C THR A 396 -24.70 21.26 11.05
N GLU A 397 -25.95 21.49 11.53
CA GLU A 397 -26.29 21.62 12.96
C GLU A 397 -25.93 20.41 13.83
N VAL A 398 -25.83 19.22 13.23
CA VAL A 398 -25.53 17.94 13.91
C VAL A 398 -24.03 17.74 14.22
N ASN A 399 -23.16 18.65 13.79
CA ASN A 399 -21.71 18.42 13.73
C ASN A 399 -20.89 19.29 14.68
N SER A 400 -21.51 19.97 15.64
CA SER A 400 -20.81 20.89 16.55
C SER A 400 -19.67 20.25 17.37
N PHE A 401 -19.64 18.91 17.45
CA PHE A 401 -18.61 18.12 18.11
C PHE A 401 -17.66 17.34 17.16
N LEU A 402 -17.88 17.41 15.84
CA LEU A 402 -17.09 16.69 14.82
C LEU A 402 -16.36 17.67 13.89
N SER A 403 -15.06 17.86 14.11
CA SER A 403 -14.24 18.76 13.29
C SER A 403 -13.82 18.15 11.95
N THR A 404 -13.65 16.82 11.88
CA THR A 404 -13.09 16.15 10.69
C THR A 404 -13.84 14.88 10.29
N ASP A 405 -13.85 14.58 8.99
CA ASP A 405 -14.40 13.37 8.35
C ASP A 405 -13.54 12.12 8.60
N PHE A 406 -13.91 11.01 7.97
CA PHE A 406 -13.20 9.73 8.07
C PHE A 406 -11.74 9.80 7.56
N SER A 407 -11.45 10.67 6.59
CA SER A 407 -10.11 10.90 6.04
C SER A 407 -9.29 11.94 6.81
N GLY A 408 -9.87 12.62 7.79
CA GLY A 408 -9.24 13.71 8.54
C GLY A 408 -9.42 15.10 7.92
N ASN A 409 -10.22 15.25 6.87
CA ASN A 409 -10.57 16.53 6.27
C ASN A 409 -11.61 17.27 7.12
N ASN A 410 -11.60 18.61 7.11
CA ASN A 410 -12.61 19.40 7.82
C ASN A 410 -14.02 19.11 7.29
N ARG A 411 -15.00 18.83 8.18
CA ARG A 411 -16.39 18.51 7.77
C ARG A 411 -17.16 19.68 7.15
N ILE A 412 -16.83 20.93 7.51
CA ILE A 412 -17.50 22.12 6.98
C ILE A 412 -16.54 22.86 6.04
N VAL A 413 -16.66 22.57 4.75
CA VAL A 413 -15.73 23.01 3.71
C VAL A 413 -16.50 23.31 2.43
N ASP A 414 -15.94 24.19 1.60
CA ASP A 414 -16.39 24.35 0.20
C ASP A 414 -15.53 23.38 -0.62
N GLY A 415 -15.98 22.13 -0.65
CA GLY A 415 -15.23 21.00 -1.17
C GLY A 415 -15.08 21.05 -2.68
N ASP A 416 -16.17 21.37 -3.37
CA ASP A 416 -16.24 21.43 -4.83
C ASP A 416 -15.89 22.79 -5.44
N LYS A 417 -15.72 23.82 -4.60
CA LYS A 417 -15.37 25.20 -4.96
C LYS A 417 -16.52 25.92 -5.70
N ASP A 418 -17.76 25.60 -5.39
CA ASP A 418 -18.95 26.30 -5.91
C ASP A 418 -19.27 27.60 -5.14
N GLY A 419 -18.54 27.88 -4.06
CA GLY A 419 -18.72 29.05 -3.19
C GLY A 419 -19.64 28.79 -2.00
N ARG A 420 -20.13 27.56 -1.80
CA ARG A 420 -20.94 27.15 -0.65
C ARG A 420 -20.12 26.24 0.25
N ARG A 421 -20.12 26.57 1.54
CA ARG A 421 -19.52 25.70 2.55
C ARG A 421 -20.61 24.82 3.13
N GLY A 422 -20.60 23.54 2.81
CA GLY A 422 -21.54 22.57 3.31
C GLY A 422 -20.83 21.43 4.01
N ILE A 423 -21.60 20.37 4.19
CA ILE A 423 -21.14 19.08 4.68
C ILE A 423 -21.68 18.03 3.73
N ASP A 424 -20.84 17.07 3.38
CA ASP A 424 -21.25 15.98 2.55
C ASP A 424 -22.03 14.92 3.32
N ILE A 425 -23.06 14.38 2.66
CA ILE A 425 -23.76 13.21 3.17
C ILE A 425 -22.80 12.02 3.06
N GLY A 426 -22.62 11.29 4.16
CA GLY A 426 -21.69 10.16 4.26
C GLY A 426 -20.48 10.45 5.16
N ALA A 427 -19.57 9.47 5.21
CA ALA A 427 -18.40 9.50 6.10
C ALA A 427 -17.23 10.36 5.59
N TYR A 428 -17.27 10.77 4.32
CA TYR A 428 -16.21 11.52 3.64
C TYR A 428 -16.71 12.90 3.24
N GLU A 429 -15.84 13.90 3.30
CA GLU A 429 -15.98 15.12 2.51
C GLU A 429 -15.30 14.92 1.15
N TYR A 430 -16.00 15.32 0.11
CA TYR A 430 -15.45 15.60 -1.18
C TYR A 430 -14.59 16.84 -1.07
N ILE A 431 -13.32 16.69 -1.37
CA ILE A 431 -12.44 17.80 -1.59
C ILE A 431 -12.06 17.71 -3.05
N CYS A 432 -12.31 18.79 -3.81
CA CYS A 432 -11.80 19.01 -5.16
C CYS A 432 -10.27 19.17 -5.05
N GLU A 433 -9.63 18.04 -4.82
CA GLU A 433 -8.21 17.90 -4.69
C GLU A 433 -7.64 17.68 -6.08
N ASN A 434 -7.06 18.76 -6.60
CA ASN A 434 -5.79 18.65 -7.33
C ASN A 434 -4.64 18.15 -6.42
N LYS A 435 -4.92 17.70 -5.19
CA LYS A 435 -3.98 16.95 -4.37
C LYS A 435 -4.16 15.48 -4.68
N LEU A 436 -3.29 15.06 -5.58
CA LEU A 436 -2.94 13.67 -5.78
C LEU A 436 -2.70 13.02 -4.40
N PRO A 437 -3.12 11.76 -4.15
CA PRO A 437 -2.89 11.05 -2.87
C PRO A 437 -1.41 10.78 -2.58
N PHE A 438 -0.51 11.45 -3.29
CA PHE A 438 0.93 11.33 -3.26
C PHE A 438 1.54 12.73 -3.42
N LYS A 439 2.69 12.92 -2.77
CA LYS A 439 3.50 14.12 -2.90
C LYS A 439 4.36 14.02 -4.15
N ILE A 440 4.26 14.99 -5.06
CA ILE A 440 5.22 15.14 -6.15
C ILE A 440 6.52 15.72 -5.59
N ILE A 441 7.65 15.08 -5.93
CA ILE A 441 8.98 15.48 -5.49
C ILE A 441 9.85 15.66 -6.73
N GLN A 442 10.49 16.82 -6.87
CA GLN A 442 11.47 17.05 -7.92
C GLN A 442 12.80 16.39 -7.56
N LEU A 443 13.19 15.35 -8.31
CA LEU A 443 14.41 14.57 -8.04
C LEU A 443 15.65 15.11 -8.76
N ALA A 444 15.46 15.70 -9.95
CA ALA A 444 16.51 16.30 -10.77
C ALA A 444 15.90 17.46 -11.58
N PRO A 445 16.36 18.71 -11.42
CA PRO A 445 15.70 19.85 -12.05
C PRO A 445 15.66 19.87 -13.58
N ASP A 446 16.71 19.37 -14.22
CA ASP A 446 16.87 19.32 -15.67
C ASP A 446 17.45 17.97 -16.12
N GLY A 447 17.16 16.92 -15.34
CA GLY A 447 17.62 15.56 -15.59
C GLY A 447 16.76 14.85 -16.61
N ALA A 448 17.37 14.07 -17.49
CA ALA A 448 16.67 13.18 -18.40
C ALA A 448 17.38 11.82 -18.53
N TRP A 449 16.65 10.81 -19.02
CA TRP A 449 17.12 9.44 -19.28
C TRP A 449 16.40 8.85 -20.50
N THR A 450 17.05 7.93 -21.21
CA THR A 450 16.37 7.04 -22.16
C THR A 450 15.73 5.85 -21.43
N TRP A 451 14.70 5.24 -22.02
CA TRP A 451 14.06 4.02 -21.48
C TRP A 451 14.83 2.74 -21.82
N PHE A 452 15.85 2.83 -22.69
CA PHE A 452 16.67 1.68 -23.13
C PHE A 452 17.92 1.42 -22.29
N ASN A 453 18.19 2.25 -21.28
CA ASN A 453 19.28 2.08 -20.34
C ASN A 453 18.71 1.74 -18.96
N ASP A 454 18.77 0.46 -18.58
CA ASP A 454 18.40 -0.03 -17.26
C ASP A 454 19.61 -0.62 -16.51
N GLU A 455 19.75 -0.42 -15.20
CA GLU A 455 18.86 0.38 -14.36
C GLU A 455 19.19 1.87 -14.35
N ARG A 456 18.16 2.69 -14.60
CA ARG A 456 18.25 4.16 -14.53
C ARG A 456 18.11 4.71 -13.12
N ILE A 457 17.41 3.99 -12.23
CA ILE A 457 17.23 4.39 -10.83
C ILE A 457 17.37 3.15 -9.93
N ILE A 458 18.15 3.27 -8.86
CA ILE A 458 18.30 2.23 -7.83
C ILE A 458 17.83 2.78 -6.49
N VAL A 459 17.08 1.96 -5.75
CA VAL A 459 16.74 2.21 -4.35
C VAL A 459 17.81 1.59 -3.46
N ASP A 460 18.52 2.41 -2.68
CA ASP A 460 19.48 1.94 -1.68
C ASP A 460 19.15 2.48 -0.28
N TYR A 461 18.51 1.63 0.54
CA TYR A 461 17.93 1.98 1.84
C TYR A 461 16.89 3.11 1.76
N ASN A 462 17.34 4.36 1.92
CA ASN A 462 16.53 5.57 1.85
C ASN A 462 16.91 6.47 0.67
N ASN A 463 17.97 6.13 -0.08
CA ASN A 463 18.42 6.92 -1.21
C ASN A 463 17.81 6.42 -2.52
N LEU A 464 17.48 7.36 -3.39
CA LEU A 464 17.29 7.13 -4.82
C LEU A 464 18.53 7.59 -5.57
N ASP A 465 19.28 6.64 -6.09
CA ASP A 465 20.42 6.89 -6.98
C ASP A 465 19.93 6.86 -8.42
N ILE A 466 20.02 8.00 -9.12
CA ILE A 466 19.40 8.24 -10.43
C ILE A 466 20.50 8.56 -11.44
N GLY A 467 20.63 7.71 -12.45
CA GLY A 467 21.49 7.93 -13.59
C GLY A 467 20.78 8.78 -14.65
N GLY A 468 21.33 9.95 -14.95
CA GLY A 468 20.76 10.86 -15.96
C GLY A 468 21.80 11.76 -16.59
N PHE A 469 21.37 12.62 -17.50
CA PHE A 469 22.17 13.73 -18.01
C PHE A 469 21.41 15.05 -17.79
N ASP A 470 22.13 16.17 -17.76
CA ASP A 470 21.51 17.49 -17.60
C ASP A 470 21.24 18.18 -18.94
N SER A 471 20.57 19.34 -18.91
CA SER A 471 20.26 20.14 -20.10
C SER A 471 21.48 20.60 -20.91
N LYS A 472 22.68 20.52 -20.33
CA LYS A 472 23.98 20.85 -20.96
C LYS A 472 24.68 19.62 -21.56
N GLY A 473 24.03 18.45 -21.53
CA GLY A 473 24.57 17.21 -22.07
C GLY A 473 25.64 16.57 -21.18
N ILE A 474 25.52 16.72 -19.86
CA ILE A 474 26.51 16.24 -18.88
C ILE A 474 25.96 15.01 -18.14
N PRO A 475 26.53 13.80 -18.33
CA PRO A 475 26.21 12.62 -17.52
C PRO A 475 26.44 12.79 -16.01
N LYS A 476 25.46 12.38 -15.21
CA LYS A 476 25.42 12.57 -13.76
C LYS A 476 24.77 11.41 -13.02
N VAL A 477 25.08 11.34 -11.73
CA VAL A 477 24.31 10.60 -10.73
C VAL A 477 23.70 11.60 -9.76
N TYR A 478 22.37 11.61 -9.69
CA TYR A 478 21.63 12.34 -8.67
C TYR A 478 21.31 11.38 -7.53
N ILE A 479 21.47 11.82 -6.29
CA ILE A 479 21.12 11.05 -5.10
C ILE A 479 20.07 11.85 -4.34
N TYR A 480 18.88 11.28 -4.16
CA TYR A 480 17.82 11.89 -3.37
C TYR A 480 17.56 11.06 -2.12
N ASP A 481 17.73 11.67 -0.95
CA ASP A 481 17.38 11.06 0.33
C ASP A 481 15.87 11.23 0.60
N LEU A 482 15.14 10.11 0.63
CA LEU A 482 13.70 10.07 0.85
C LEU A 482 13.28 10.52 2.25
N GLU A 483 14.15 10.42 3.25
CA GLU A 483 13.84 10.75 4.64
C GLU A 483 14.15 12.22 4.95
N ASN A 484 15.34 12.69 4.58
CA ASN A 484 15.77 14.06 4.89
C ASN A 484 15.47 15.06 3.77
N HIS A 485 14.98 14.60 2.61
CA HIS A 485 14.71 15.41 1.42
C HIS A 485 15.95 16.14 0.88
N ILE A 486 17.13 15.56 1.06
CA ILE A 486 18.41 16.12 0.62
C ILE A 486 18.76 15.58 -0.77
N GLN A 487 19.05 16.49 -1.70
CA GLN A 487 19.53 16.15 -3.03
C GLN A 487 21.04 16.38 -3.15
N ARG A 488 21.76 15.39 -3.66
CA ARG A 488 23.18 15.46 -4.03
C ARG A 488 23.32 15.14 -5.52
N LYS A 489 24.35 15.69 -6.16
CA LYS A 489 24.63 15.42 -7.58
C LYS A 489 26.12 15.23 -7.82
N TYR A 490 26.45 14.22 -8.60
CA TYR A 490 27.82 13.87 -8.96
C TYR A 490 27.96 13.88 -10.47
N ARG A 491 28.97 14.61 -10.94
CA ARG A 491 29.34 14.66 -12.34
C ARG A 491 30.20 13.44 -12.70
N LEU A 492 29.88 12.72 -13.78
CA LEU A 492 30.63 11.53 -14.20
C LEU A 492 31.58 11.77 -15.38
N ASP A 493 31.39 12.80 -16.18
CA ASP A 493 31.94 12.85 -17.52
C ASP A 493 33.39 13.31 -17.66
N SER A 494 33.99 12.92 -18.80
CA SER A 494 35.10 13.61 -19.48
C SER A 494 34.63 14.42 -20.70
N TRP A 495 33.34 14.44 -21.02
CA TRP A 495 32.77 15.00 -22.25
C TRP A 495 31.35 15.55 -22.08
N LYS A 496 30.86 16.29 -23.07
CA LYS A 496 29.47 16.78 -23.10
C LYS A 496 28.84 16.49 -24.45
N ASN A 497 27.62 15.97 -24.45
CA ASN A 497 26.82 15.71 -25.64
C ASN A 497 25.33 15.70 -25.24
N LYS A 498 24.49 16.41 -25.99
CA LYS A 498 23.07 16.61 -25.64
C LYS A 498 22.22 15.56 -26.34
N ASP A 499 22.25 14.34 -25.85
CA ASP A 499 21.50 13.19 -26.32
C ASP A 499 21.05 12.36 -25.12
N ASP A 500 19.82 11.88 -25.11
CA ASP A 500 19.26 11.13 -23.98
C ASP A 500 19.75 9.70 -23.85
N HIS A 501 20.31 9.14 -24.92
CA HIS A 501 20.94 7.82 -24.94
C HIS A 501 22.25 7.79 -24.15
N ASP A 502 22.77 8.97 -23.79
CA ASP A 502 24.02 9.17 -23.07
C ASP A 502 23.87 8.98 -21.55
N ASN A 503 22.65 8.72 -21.05
CA ASN A 503 22.42 8.58 -19.61
C ASN A 503 23.18 7.38 -19.04
N PRO A 504 23.78 7.51 -17.84
CA PRO A 504 24.43 6.40 -17.18
C PRO A 504 23.41 5.40 -16.65
N THR A 505 23.76 4.14 -16.83
CA THR A 505 23.15 2.99 -16.17
C THR A 505 23.87 2.72 -14.87
N LEU A 506 23.14 2.35 -13.82
CA LEU A 506 23.66 2.11 -12.49
C LEU A 506 23.55 0.63 -12.11
N LEU A 507 24.46 0.19 -11.25
CA LEU A 507 24.41 -1.12 -10.60
C LEU A 507 25.05 -1.04 -9.21
N LYS A 508 24.34 -1.52 -8.19
CA LYS A 508 24.92 -1.74 -6.85
C LYS A 508 25.58 -3.12 -6.84
N LEU A 509 26.90 -3.14 -6.70
CA LEU A 509 27.68 -4.36 -6.72
C LEU A 509 27.50 -5.16 -5.41
N ASN A 510 27.63 -6.49 -5.47
CA ASN A 510 27.55 -7.38 -4.30
C ASN A 510 28.58 -7.05 -3.20
N ASN A 511 29.65 -6.31 -3.51
CA ASN A 511 30.64 -5.86 -2.54
C ASN A 511 30.30 -4.51 -1.88
N GLY A 512 29.13 -3.93 -2.18
CA GLY A 512 28.66 -2.65 -1.64
C GLY A 512 29.10 -1.41 -2.42
N GLN A 513 29.93 -1.56 -3.46
CA GLN A 513 30.30 -0.46 -4.36
C GLN A 513 29.20 -0.18 -5.39
N PHE A 514 29.31 0.97 -6.05
CA PHE A 514 28.40 1.36 -7.12
C PHE A 514 29.15 1.40 -8.44
N LEU A 515 28.52 0.96 -9.51
CA LEU A 515 29.02 1.00 -10.87
C LEU A 515 28.10 1.88 -11.71
N ALA A 516 28.70 2.78 -12.49
CA ALA A 516 27.99 3.53 -13.53
C ALA A 516 28.66 3.26 -14.88
N CYS A 517 27.88 2.88 -15.89
CA CYS A 517 28.34 2.70 -17.28
C CYS A 517 27.54 3.59 -18.23
N TYR A 518 28.20 4.21 -19.20
CA TYR A 518 27.59 5.16 -20.15
C TYR A 518 28.37 5.20 -21.47
N SER A 519 27.69 5.60 -22.55
CA SER A 519 28.26 5.69 -23.89
C SER A 519 27.59 6.83 -24.65
N LYS A 520 28.27 7.42 -25.63
CA LYS A 520 27.60 8.33 -26.57
C LYS A 520 26.71 7.57 -27.55
N HIS A 521 25.68 8.21 -28.07
CA HIS A 521 24.79 7.61 -29.06
C HIS A 521 25.43 7.35 -30.43
N HIS A 522 26.14 6.22 -30.57
CA HIS A 522 26.74 5.79 -31.86
C HIS A 522 27.72 6.81 -32.45
N LEU A 523 28.38 7.60 -31.59
CA LEU A 523 29.36 8.62 -32.01
C LEU A 523 30.80 8.15 -31.89
N GLU A 524 31.06 7.09 -31.10
CA GLU A 524 32.39 6.56 -30.86
C GLU A 524 32.38 5.06 -30.57
N ASN A 525 33.51 4.41 -30.79
CA ASN A 525 33.71 2.97 -30.57
C ASN A 525 34.20 2.67 -29.15
N LYS A 526 33.58 3.31 -28.16
CA LYS A 526 33.92 3.12 -26.75
C LYS A 526 32.76 3.48 -25.84
N TRP A 527 32.76 2.88 -24.66
CA TRP A 527 31.92 3.26 -23.54
C TRP A 527 32.79 3.44 -22.29
N TYR A 528 32.22 4.11 -21.29
CA TYR A 528 32.91 4.57 -20.10
C TYR A 528 32.31 3.90 -18.87
N TRP A 529 33.12 3.71 -17.83
CA TRP A 529 32.59 3.37 -16.52
C TRP A 529 33.35 4.00 -15.37
N ARG A 530 32.66 4.10 -14.24
CA ARG A 530 33.22 4.48 -12.95
C ARG A 530 32.73 3.54 -11.87
N VAL A 531 33.59 3.30 -10.90
CA VAL A 531 33.24 2.63 -9.65
C VAL A 531 33.22 3.68 -8.53
N ALA A 532 32.22 3.66 -7.68
CA ALA A 532 32.14 4.48 -6.49
C ALA A 532 32.26 3.64 -5.22
N ASP A 533 33.08 4.15 -4.29
CA ASP A 533 33.07 3.68 -2.91
C ASP A 533 31.95 4.37 -2.14
N LYS A 534 31.23 3.61 -1.31
CA LYS A 534 30.17 4.16 -0.46
C LYS A 534 30.66 4.34 0.97
N THR A 535 30.51 5.54 1.52
CA THR A 535 30.80 5.86 2.93
C THR A 535 29.60 6.60 3.54
N GLY A 536 28.83 5.90 4.38
CA GLY A 536 27.53 6.42 4.82
C GLY A 536 26.58 6.60 3.63
N GLU A 537 26.02 7.80 3.46
CA GLU A 537 25.14 8.14 2.33
C GLU A 537 25.87 8.74 1.12
N SER A 538 27.20 8.91 1.20
CA SER A 538 27.99 9.56 0.17
C SER A 538 28.61 8.55 -0.78
N LEU A 539 28.60 8.87 -2.08
CA LEU A 539 29.32 8.13 -3.12
C LEU A 539 30.59 8.88 -3.50
N ARG A 540 31.74 8.19 -3.45
CA ARG A 540 33.02 8.69 -3.94
C ARG A 540 33.36 8.00 -5.25
N TRP A 541 32.99 8.63 -6.36
CA TRP A 541 33.30 8.15 -7.70
C TRP A 541 34.81 8.19 -8.00
N ARG A 542 35.37 7.05 -8.37
CA ARG A 542 36.76 6.89 -8.82
C ARG A 542 36.95 7.47 -10.23
N PRO A 543 38.19 7.63 -10.71
CA PRO A 543 38.46 8.08 -12.08
C PRO A 543 37.74 7.24 -13.14
N GLU A 544 37.34 7.91 -14.22
CA GLU A 544 36.72 7.28 -15.39
C GLU A 544 37.67 6.28 -16.05
N LYS A 545 37.12 5.15 -16.49
CA LYS A 545 37.80 4.15 -17.31
C LYS A 545 37.06 4.00 -18.64
N ILE A 546 37.76 3.50 -19.65
CA ILE A 546 37.28 3.40 -21.04
C ILE A 546 37.41 1.97 -21.51
N PHE A 547 36.37 1.46 -22.17
CA PHE A 547 36.36 0.18 -22.86
C PHE A 547 36.18 0.45 -24.36
N PHE A 548 37.12 -0.02 -25.18
CA PHE A 548 37.04 0.13 -26.63
C PHE A 548 36.29 -1.06 -27.24
N THR A 549 35.34 -0.75 -28.11
CA THR A 549 34.58 -1.72 -28.90
C THR A 549 35.11 -1.77 -30.34
N PRO A 550 34.92 -2.88 -31.08
CA PRO A 550 35.35 -2.98 -32.48
C PRO A 550 34.59 -2.04 -33.43
N THR A 551 33.37 -1.63 -33.06
CA THR A 551 32.50 -0.74 -33.82
C THR A 551 31.93 0.35 -32.92
N LEU A 552 31.26 1.34 -33.51
CA LEU A 552 30.52 2.38 -32.78
C LEU A 552 29.49 1.72 -31.83
N THR A 553 29.36 2.27 -30.62
CA THR A 553 28.55 1.66 -29.56
C THR A 553 27.44 2.59 -29.08
N THR A 554 26.37 2.01 -28.54
CA THR A 554 25.28 2.71 -27.84
C THR A 554 24.77 1.83 -26.71
N TYR A 555 24.25 2.46 -25.66
CA TYR A 555 23.62 1.83 -24.50
C TYR A 555 24.59 1.05 -23.60
N CYS A 556 24.24 1.01 -22.32
CA CYS A 556 24.83 0.11 -21.34
C CYS A 556 23.68 -0.43 -20.48
N ASN A 557 23.62 -1.74 -20.27
CA ASN A 557 22.61 -2.38 -19.43
C ASN A 557 23.32 -3.38 -18.53
N LEU A 558 23.25 -3.14 -17.22
CA LEU A 558 24.11 -3.81 -16.24
C LEU A 558 23.34 -4.86 -15.45
N VAL A 559 23.91 -6.05 -15.33
CA VAL A 559 23.39 -7.13 -14.48
C VAL A 559 24.54 -7.78 -13.73
N GLN A 560 24.35 -8.17 -12.47
CA GLN A 560 25.33 -8.98 -11.74
C GLN A 560 24.67 -10.23 -11.17
N LEU A 561 25.26 -11.38 -11.45
CA LEU A 561 24.79 -12.68 -10.99
C LEU A 561 25.70 -13.19 -9.88
N SER A 562 25.17 -13.25 -8.66
CA SER A 562 25.95 -13.67 -7.48
C SER A 562 26.39 -15.14 -7.53
N ALA A 563 25.62 -16.02 -8.18
CA ALA A 563 25.96 -17.44 -8.38
C ALA A 563 27.06 -17.66 -9.43
N GLU A 564 27.24 -16.73 -10.37
CA GLU A 564 28.24 -16.83 -11.44
C GLU A 564 29.56 -16.17 -11.06
N LYS A 565 30.11 -16.53 -9.88
CA LYS A 565 31.32 -15.90 -9.34
C LYS A 565 31.22 -14.37 -9.26
N LYS A 566 30.00 -13.85 -9.06
CA LYS A 566 29.69 -12.41 -9.03
C LYS A 566 30.01 -11.70 -10.36
N ARG A 567 29.93 -12.43 -11.48
CA ARG A 567 30.13 -11.87 -12.82
C ARG A 567 29.15 -10.73 -13.07
N ILE A 568 29.69 -9.64 -13.62
CA ILE A 568 28.93 -8.48 -14.07
C ILE A 568 28.83 -8.55 -15.59
N TYR A 569 27.64 -8.37 -16.14
CA TYR A 569 27.38 -8.25 -17.56
C TYR A 569 27.10 -6.79 -17.91
N ASN A 570 27.58 -6.36 -19.07
CA ASN A 570 27.15 -5.14 -19.73
C ASN A 570 26.60 -5.52 -21.11
N PHE A 571 25.33 -5.24 -21.34
CA PHE A 571 24.70 -5.39 -22.64
C PHE A 571 24.62 -4.05 -23.36
N SER A 572 25.06 -4.04 -24.61
CA SER A 572 25.25 -2.83 -25.42
C SER A 572 24.93 -3.10 -26.87
N ARG A 573 24.55 -2.08 -27.64
CA ARG A 573 24.42 -2.17 -29.09
C ARG A 573 25.73 -1.78 -29.77
N ASN A 574 26.35 -2.68 -30.54
CA ASN A 574 27.56 -2.33 -31.29
C ASN A 574 27.76 -3.12 -32.61
N ILE A 575 28.23 -4.36 -32.57
CA ILE A 575 28.63 -5.08 -33.80
C ILE A 575 27.39 -5.33 -34.67
N GLY A 576 27.37 -4.74 -35.87
CA GLY A 576 26.25 -4.85 -36.82
C GLY A 576 24.94 -4.27 -36.29
N PHE A 577 24.97 -3.29 -35.38
CA PHE A 577 23.80 -2.77 -34.64
C PHE A 577 23.03 -3.80 -33.80
N ASN A 578 23.61 -4.98 -33.57
CA ASN A 578 23.01 -6.02 -32.75
C ASN A 578 23.35 -5.82 -31.25
N PRO A 579 22.56 -6.42 -30.34
CA PRO A 579 22.86 -6.49 -28.92
C PRO A 579 24.05 -7.42 -28.69
N ASN A 580 24.99 -6.96 -27.88
CA ASN A 580 26.24 -7.65 -27.58
C ASN A 580 26.45 -7.78 -26.08
N ILE A 581 27.23 -8.79 -25.68
CA ILE A 581 27.63 -9.05 -24.31
C ILE A 581 29.07 -8.57 -24.10
N GLN A 582 29.30 -7.86 -23.00
CA GLN A 582 30.60 -7.78 -22.33
C GLN A 582 30.43 -8.26 -20.88
N TYR A 583 31.50 -8.73 -20.26
CA TYR A 583 31.44 -9.16 -18.86
C TYR A 583 32.72 -8.90 -18.09
N SER A 584 32.60 -8.78 -16.76
CA SER A 584 33.70 -8.61 -15.83
C SER A 584 33.61 -9.67 -14.73
N ASP A 585 34.73 -10.35 -14.49
CA ASP A 585 34.90 -11.38 -13.46
C ASP A 585 35.70 -10.87 -12.24
N ASP A 586 36.07 -9.58 -12.23
CA ASP A 586 37.00 -8.98 -11.26
C ASP A 586 36.42 -7.73 -10.58
N ASN A 587 35.09 -7.66 -10.45
CA ASN A 587 34.36 -6.50 -9.89
C ASN A 587 34.65 -5.20 -10.66
N ALA A 588 34.47 -5.23 -11.99
CA ALA A 588 34.63 -4.09 -12.89
C ALA A 588 36.03 -3.45 -12.86
N GLN A 589 37.08 -4.24 -12.58
CA GLN A 589 38.45 -3.77 -12.78
C GLN A 589 38.85 -3.83 -14.26
N SER A 590 38.45 -4.91 -14.94
CA SER A 590 38.59 -5.13 -16.37
C SER A 590 37.34 -5.79 -16.97
N TRP A 591 37.25 -5.78 -18.31
CA TRP A 591 36.11 -6.30 -19.06
C TRP A 591 36.58 -7.18 -20.22
N GLN A 592 35.77 -8.19 -20.53
CA GLN A 592 35.96 -9.15 -21.62
C GLN A 592 34.83 -9.00 -22.66
N GLY A 593 35.08 -9.38 -23.91
CA GLY A 593 34.16 -9.20 -25.05
C GLY A 593 34.58 -8.05 -25.97
N PRO A 594 33.68 -7.48 -26.80
CA PRO A 594 32.27 -7.85 -26.98
C PRO A 594 32.08 -9.01 -27.97
N PHE A 595 30.97 -9.73 -27.84
CA PHE A 595 30.46 -10.65 -28.87
C PHE A 595 28.94 -10.51 -29.00
N VAL A 596 28.40 -10.88 -30.16
CA VAL A 596 26.98 -10.69 -30.48
C VAL A 596 26.11 -11.68 -29.71
N LEU A 597 25.09 -11.18 -29.02
CA LEU A 597 24.09 -11.97 -28.30
C LEU A 597 23.04 -12.52 -29.26
N ILE A 598 22.31 -11.63 -29.91
CA ILE A 598 21.26 -11.94 -30.89
C ILE A 598 21.63 -11.23 -32.19
N MET A 599 21.81 -12.00 -33.26
CA MET A 599 22.03 -11.47 -34.60
C MET A 599 20.74 -11.59 -35.40
N SER A 600 20.20 -10.46 -35.85
CA SER A 600 19.09 -10.44 -36.80
C SER A 600 19.54 -9.84 -38.12
N GLY A 601 19.03 -10.39 -39.23
CA GLY A 601 19.27 -9.87 -40.58
C GLY A 601 20.75 -9.67 -40.94
N GLY A 602 21.02 -8.60 -41.70
CA GLY A 602 22.36 -8.18 -42.10
C GLY A 602 22.95 -7.13 -41.13
N ASN A 603 24.03 -6.46 -41.55
CA ASN A 603 24.75 -5.46 -40.72
C ASN A 603 23.99 -4.14 -40.46
N GLU A 604 22.72 -4.06 -40.82
CA GLU A 604 21.87 -2.87 -40.68
C GLU A 604 20.58 -3.11 -39.88
N THR A 605 20.24 -4.37 -39.59
CA THR A 605 19.07 -4.73 -38.79
C THR A 605 19.35 -4.45 -37.32
N ARG A 606 18.37 -3.89 -36.60
CA ARG A 606 18.57 -3.36 -35.24
C ARG A 606 17.56 -3.98 -34.26
N PRO A 607 17.77 -5.23 -33.80
CA PRO A 607 16.94 -5.77 -32.75
C PRO A 607 17.16 -5.00 -31.43
N TYR A 608 16.07 -4.73 -30.72
CA TYR A 608 16.10 -4.07 -29.40
C TYR A 608 15.80 -5.07 -28.31
N VAL A 609 16.41 -4.88 -27.13
CA VAL A 609 16.30 -5.80 -26.00
C VAL A 609 16.04 -5.03 -24.71
N LYS A 610 15.14 -5.56 -23.89
CA LYS A 610 14.92 -5.21 -22.48
C LYS A 610 15.32 -6.39 -21.61
N TYR A 611 15.78 -6.11 -20.39
CA TYR A 611 16.40 -7.08 -19.51
C TYR A 611 15.66 -7.12 -18.16
N ALA A 612 15.54 -8.32 -17.60
CA ALA A 612 15.18 -8.53 -16.20
C ALA A 612 16.15 -9.55 -15.60
N ASP A 613 16.38 -9.49 -14.29
CA ASP A 613 17.29 -10.42 -13.62
C ASP A 613 16.88 -10.65 -12.16
N ASN A 614 17.27 -11.81 -11.62
CA ASN A 614 17.04 -12.13 -10.21
C ASN A 614 18.26 -11.81 -9.32
N GLY A 615 19.33 -11.21 -9.86
CA GLY A 615 20.59 -10.93 -9.16
C GLY A 615 21.36 -12.17 -8.68
N ILE A 616 20.90 -13.38 -9.02
CA ILE A 616 21.44 -14.64 -8.51
C ILE A 616 22.06 -15.43 -9.65
N ASP A 617 21.24 -15.96 -10.55
CA ASP A 617 21.67 -16.92 -11.58
C ASP A 617 20.92 -16.78 -12.91
N ARG A 618 19.96 -15.86 -13.02
CA ARG A 618 19.06 -15.76 -14.18
C ARG A 618 18.93 -14.34 -14.73
N ILE A 619 18.89 -14.24 -16.06
CA ILE A 619 18.63 -13.02 -16.84
C ILE A 619 17.59 -13.34 -17.92
N ASP A 620 16.50 -12.59 -17.98
CA ASP A 620 15.48 -12.72 -19.01
C ASP A 620 15.61 -11.58 -20.04
N PHE A 621 15.26 -11.89 -21.29
CA PHE A 621 15.43 -11.00 -22.43
C PHE A 621 14.09 -10.89 -23.17
N LEU A 622 13.56 -9.67 -23.26
CA LEU A 622 12.41 -9.33 -24.09
C LEU A 622 12.92 -8.54 -25.29
N TYR A 623 12.72 -9.03 -26.52
CA TYR A 623 13.38 -8.45 -27.67
C TYR A 623 12.58 -8.49 -28.98
N THR A 624 12.97 -7.64 -29.92
CA THR A 624 12.44 -7.62 -31.28
C THR A 624 13.40 -8.24 -32.30
N ASP A 625 12.90 -8.61 -33.47
CA ASP A 625 13.73 -9.03 -34.60
C ASP A 625 14.31 -7.85 -35.40
N GLY A 626 13.85 -6.62 -35.19
CA GLY A 626 14.49 -5.43 -35.72
C GLY A 626 13.93 -4.11 -35.20
N HIS A 627 14.01 -3.07 -36.04
CA HIS A 627 13.54 -1.73 -35.74
C HIS A 627 12.11 -1.56 -36.28
N PRO A 628 11.12 -1.14 -35.48
CA PRO A 628 9.73 -1.07 -35.94
C PRO A 628 9.55 -0.11 -37.13
N ASN A 629 10.30 0.99 -37.20
CA ASN A 629 10.25 1.85 -38.39
C ASN A 629 10.79 1.24 -39.68
N ARG A 630 11.69 0.24 -39.59
CA ARG A 630 12.40 -0.30 -40.76
C ARG A 630 11.88 -1.67 -41.19
N GLU A 631 11.40 -2.47 -40.26
CA GLU A 631 10.96 -3.83 -40.53
C GLU A 631 9.45 -3.90 -40.80
N PRO A 632 9.00 -4.60 -41.86
CA PRO A 632 7.59 -4.68 -42.23
C PRO A 632 6.73 -5.48 -41.23
N SER A 633 7.35 -6.32 -40.41
CA SER A 633 6.67 -7.11 -39.38
C SER A 633 7.59 -7.28 -38.17
N ASN A 634 7.71 -6.26 -37.33
CA ASN A 634 8.55 -6.31 -36.13
C ASN A 634 7.86 -7.14 -35.03
N ASN A 635 8.41 -8.32 -34.73
CA ASN A 635 7.86 -9.28 -33.76
C ASN A 635 8.44 -9.03 -32.36
N VAL A 636 7.83 -9.66 -31.34
CA VAL A 636 8.35 -9.65 -29.96
C VAL A 636 8.54 -11.08 -29.48
N TYR A 637 9.70 -11.33 -28.87
CA TYR A 637 10.16 -12.64 -28.41
C TYR A 637 10.68 -12.57 -26.98
N HIS A 638 10.81 -13.74 -26.37
CA HIS A 638 11.41 -13.92 -25.06
C HIS A 638 12.30 -15.17 -24.97
N LEU A 639 13.43 -15.04 -24.29
CA LEU A 639 14.29 -16.14 -23.86
C LEU A 639 14.92 -15.78 -22.51
N TYR A 640 15.51 -16.75 -21.81
CA TYR A 640 16.28 -16.47 -20.60
C TYR A 640 17.62 -17.18 -20.59
N TYR A 641 18.57 -16.60 -19.86
CA TYR A 641 19.86 -17.18 -19.53
C TYR A 641 19.83 -17.66 -18.08
N GLN A 642 20.30 -18.88 -17.81
CA GLN A 642 20.49 -19.38 -16.45
C GLN A 642 21.62 -20.41 -16.42
N ASN A 643 22.47 -20.36 -15.41
CA ASN A 643 23.52 -21.37 -15.16
C ASN A 643 24.34 -21.73 -16.42
N GLY A 644 24.82 -20.71 -17.14
CA GLY A 644 25.66 -20.91 -18.33
C GLY A 644 24.94 -21.27 -19.63
N ASN A 645 23.60 -21.39 -19.65
CA ASN A 645 22.84 -21.75 -20.86
C ASN A 645 21.68 -20.77 -21.12
N PHE A 646 21.31 -20.64 -22.40
CA PHE A 646 20.12 -19.94 -22.85
C PHE A 646 18.98 -20.91 -23.07
N TYR A 647 17.75 -20.50 -22.74
CA TYR A 647 16.55 -21.32 -22.75
C TYR A 647 15.39 -20.56 -23.39
N THR A 648 14.49 -21.31 -24.01
CA THR A 648 13.13 -20.83 -24.34
C THR A 648 12.34 -20.63 -23.04
N THR A 649 11.20 -19.92 -23.10
CA THR A 649 10.39 -19.59 -21.91
C THR A 649 9.91 -20.83 -21.15
N ASP A 650 9.61 -21.92 -21.86
CA ASP A 650 9.20 -23.22 -21.31
C ASP A 650 10.39 -24.09 -20.82
N GLY A 651 11.62 -23.59 -20.92
CA GLY A 651 12.81 -24.22 -20.33
C GLY A 651 13.55 -25.21 -21.22
N ASN A 652 13.31 -25.19 -22.53
CA ASN A 652 14.14 -25.96 -23.47
C ASN A 652 15.48 -25.25 -23.69
N VAL A 653 16.58 -25.99 -23.60
CA VAL A 653 17.93 -25.46 -23.87
C VAL A 653 18.06 -25.05 -25.32
N ILE A 654 18.52 -23.82 -25.57
CA ILE A 654 18.81 -23.28 -26.89
C ILE A 654 20.30 -23.47 -27.21
N LYS A 655 21.18 -22.79 -26.47
CA LYS A 655 22.65 -22.78 -26.63
C LYS A 655 23.31 -22.49 -25.29
N SER A 656 24.51 -23.02 -25.09
CA SER A 656 25.38 -22.57 -23.98
C SER A 656 25.99 -21.20 -24.27
N PHE A 657 26.47 -20.52 -23.23
CA PHE A 657 27.19 -19.24 -23.33
C PHE A 657 28.38 -19.32 -24.30
N GLU A 658 29.15 -20.41 -24.23
CA GLU A 658 30.31 -20.63 -25.12
C GLU A 658 29.89 -20.90 -26.57
N GLN A 659 28.75 -21.55 -26.79
CA GLN A 659 28.19 -21.71 -28.13
C GLN A 659 27.72 -20.37 -28.72
N VAL A 660 27.13 -19.49 -27.92
CA VAL A 660 26.70 -18.15 -28.37
C VAL A 660 27.91 -17.28 -28.79
N LYS A 661 29.05 -17.37 -28.10
CA LYS A 661 30.30 -16.72 -28.52
C LYS A 661 30.75 -17.11 -29.92
N GLN A 662 30.54 -18.37 -30.31
CA GLN A 662 30.92 -18.89 -31.63
C GLN A 662 29.86 -18.60 -32.70
N LYS A 663 28.58 -18.73 -32.33
CA LYS A 663 27.44 -18.52 -33.21
C LYS A 663 26.30 -17.86 -32.41
N PRO A 664 26.02 -16.56 -32.67
CA PRO A 664 24.98 -15.82 -31.96
C PRO A 664 23.61 -16.50 -31.99
N LEU A 665 22.75 -16.11 -31.06
CA LEU A 665 21.32 -16.42 -31.14
C LEU A 665 20.71 -15.72 -32.37
N ILE A 666 19.64 -16.28 -32.91
CA ILE A 666 18.77 -15.58 -33.86
C ILE A 666 17.43 -15.29 -33.19
N PRO A 667 16.63 -14.29 -33.63
CA PRO A 667 15.42 -13.93 -32.91
C PRO A 667 14.44 -15.10 -32.68
N SER A 668 14.30 -15.98 -33.67
CA SER A 668 13.44 -17.16 -33.61
C SER A 668 13.96 -18.30 -32.71
N ASP A 669 15.15 -18.18 -32.13
CA ASP A 669 15.63 -19.14 -31.13
C ASP A 669 14.81 -19.02 -29.83
N GLY A 670 14.25 -17.84 -29.52
CA GLY A 670 13.39 -17.63 -28.36
C GLY A 670 11.91 -17.88 -28.63
N THR A 671 11.11 -17.82 -27.58
CA THR A 671 9.66 -17.98 -27.63
C THR A 671 8.98 -16.73 -28.20
N LEU A 672 8.17 -16.89 -29.24
CA LEU A 672 7.39 -15.81 -29.84
C LEU A 672 6.25 -15.38 -28.90
N ILE A 673 6.18 -14.09 -28.56
CA ILE A 673 5.11 -13.47 -27.76
C ILE A 673 4.05 -12.84 -28.67
N TYR A 674 4.51 -12.13 -29.69
CA TYR A 674 3.65 -11.28 -30.52
C TYR A 674 4.12 -11.22 -31.97
N LYS A 675 3.16 -11.34 -32.89
CA LYS A 675 3.38 -11.30 -34.34
C LYS A 675 3.08 -9.91 -34.88
N GLY A 676 4.11 -9.17 -35.30
CA GLY A 676 3.97 -7.82 -35.82
C GLY A 676 3.11 -7.71 -37.08
N LYS A 677 3.06 -8.79 -37.89
CA LYS A 677 2.30 -8.82 -39.14
C LYS A 677 0.78 -8.82 -38.95
N THR A 678 0.26 -9.24 -37.79
CA THR A 678 -1.18 -9.41 -37.61
C THR A 678 -1.87 -8.18 -37.03
N GLU A 679 -1.23 -7.52 -36.07
CA GLU A 679 -1.84 -6.42 -35.28
C GLU A 679 -0.95 -5.17 -35.25
N GLY A 680 0.05 -5.09 -36.14
CA GLY A 680 0.95 -3.95 -36.24
C GLY A 680 2.30 -4.16 -35.58
N ARG A 681 3.30 -3.36 -35.97
CA ARG A 681 4.71 -3.54 -35.58
C ARG A 681 4.90 -3.37 -34.07
N GLY A 682 5.57 -4.32 -33.43
CA GLY A 682 5.81 -4.33 -31.98
C GLY A 682 7.10 -3.60 -31.57
N TRP A 683 7.16 -3.06 -30.35
CA TRP A 683 8.38 -2.52 -29.74
C TRP A 683 8.39 -2.79 -28.23
N VAL A 684 9.53 -3.26 -27.70
CA VAL A 684 9.70 -3.65 -26.30
C VAL A 684 9.89 -2.46 -25.36
N TRP A 685 9.38 -2.57 -24.13
CA TRP A 685 9.42 -1.45 -23.17
C TRP A 685 9.89 -1.84 -21.77
N ASP A 686 9.30 -2.89 -21.19
CA ASP A 686 9.59 -3.30 -19.82
C ASP A 686 9.46 -4.82 -19.64
N LEU A 687 10.22 -5.38 -18.69
CA LEU A 687 10.24 -6.80 -18.38
C LEU A 687 10.48 -6.98 -16.89
N GLU A 688 9.61 -7.74 -16.22
CA GLU A 688 9.70 -8.01 -14.78
C GLU A 688 9.28 -9.44 -14.45
N TYR A 689 9.41 -9.84 -13.18
CA TYR A 689 8.97 -11.14 -12.68
C TYR A 689 7.73 -11.02 -11.79
N ASP A 690 6.84 -12.02 -11.87
CA ASP A 690 5.85 -12.25 -10.83
C ASP A 690 6.47 -12.86 -9.56
N ARG A 691 5.69 -12.96 -8.48
CA ARG A 691 6.13 -13.54 -7.19
C ARG A 691 6.56 -15.01 -7.27
N ARG A 692 6.37 -15.68 -8.41
CA ARG A 692 6.76 -17.07 -8.70
C ARG A 692 7.88 -17.13 -9.73
N GLU A 693 8.60 -16.02 -9.93
CA GLU A 693 9.72 -15.87 -10.87
C GLU A 693 9.34 -16.17 -12.33
N LYS A 694 8.09 -15.84 -12.70
CA LYS A 694 7.60 -15.97 -14.08
C LYS A 694 7.64 -14.62 -14.78
N PRO A 695 8.08 -14.58 -16.05
CA PRO A 695 8.30 -13.33 -16.75
C PRO A 695 6.97 -12.67 -17.13
N VAL A 696 6.97 -11.35 -17.03
CA VAL A 696 5.88 -10.44 -17.38
C VAL A 696 6.45 -9.34 -18.25
N ALA A 697 5.84 -9.11 -19.42
CA ALA A 697 6.34 -8.19 -20.41
C ALA A 697 5.37 -7.03 -20.66
N ALA A 698 5.91 -5.81 -20.80
CA ALA A 698 5.20 -4.68 -21.36
C ALA A 698 5.87 -4.25 -22.67
N PHE A 699 5.04 -4.05 -23.68
CA PHE A 699 5.48 -3.65 -25.02
C PHE A 699 4.37 -2.85 -25.69
N ILE A 700 4.66 -2.27 -26.84
CA ILE A 700 3.71 -1.47 -27.61
C ILE A 700 3.54 -2.07 -29.01
N ASN A 701 2.38 -1.84 -29.62
CA ASN A 701 2.21 -1.99 -31.06
C ASN A 701 1.66 -0.70 -31.70
N CYS A 702 2.03 -0.49 -32.95
CA CYS A 702 1.50 0.58 -33.80
C CYS A 702 0.56 -0.04 -34.84
N LEU A 703 -0.75 0.10 -34.65
CA LEU A 703 -1.75 -0.63 -35.44
C LEU A 703 -1.88 -0.09 -36.87
N ASP A 704 -1.66 1.21 -37.06
CA ASP A 704 -1.64 1.84 -38.38
C ASP A 704 -0.32 1.64 -39.14
N ASN A 705 0.55 0.77 -38.60
CA ASN A 705 1.78 0.22 -39.17
C ASN A 705 2.89 1.20 -39.57
N GLU A 706 2.61 2.48 -39.74
CA GLU A 706 3.60 3.46 -40.22
C GLU A 706 3.32 4.89 -39.80
N ILE A 707 2.07 5.27 -39.47
CA ILE A 707 1.71 6.69 -39.26
C ILE A 707 1.92 7.09 -37.80
N GLY A 708 1.74 6.14 -36.86
CA GLY A 708 1.96 6.39 -35.44
C GLY A 708 0.82 7.11 -34.76
N ASN A 709 -0.38 7.11 -35.34
CA ASN A 709 -1.57 7.73 -34.73
C ASN A 709 -2.40 6.74 -33.90
N ASP A 710 -2.10 5.44 -33.99
CA ASP A 710 -2.73 4.38 -33.20
C ASP A 710 -1.68 3.53 -32.47
N LEU A 711 -1.15 4.10 -31.38
CA LEU A 711 -0.25 3.43 -30.46
C LEU A 711 -0.99 2.76 -29.31
N ARG A 712 -0.62 1.52 -29.01
CA ARG A 712 -1.32 0.66 -28.04
C ARG A 712 -0.35 -0.06 -27.13
N TYR A 713 -0.44 0.19 -25.83
CA TYR A 713 0.31 -0.60 -24.86
C TYR A 713 -0.29 -1.99 -24.71
N ARG A 714 0.60 -2.96 -24.57
CA ARG A 714 0.29 -4.37 -24.40
C ARG A 714 1.00 -4.91 -23.17
N TYR A 715 0.33 -5.85 -22.53
CA TYR A 715 0.83 -6.56 -21.36
C TYR A 715 0.77 -8.06 -21.65
N GLY A 716 1.89 -8.75 -21.42
CA GLY A 716 2.06 -10.18 -21.60
C GLY A 716 2.46 -10.86 -20.30
N ARG A 717 1.96 -12.08 -20.08
CA ARG A 717 2.39 -12.96 -18.99
C ARG A 717 2.57 -14.39 -19.47
N TRP A 718 3.53 -15.11 -18.91
CA TRP A 718 3.67 -16.54 -19.13
C TRP A 718 2.58 -17.33 -18.38
N ASN A 719 1.79 -18.14 -19.10
CA ASN A 719 0.81 -19.05 -18.51
C ASN A 719 1.39 -20.47 -18.44
N ASN A 720 1.80 -20.89 -17.24
CA ASN A 720 2.38 -22.22 -17.03
C ASN A 720 1.41 -23.38 -17.31
N LEU A 721 0.09 -23.19 -17.11
CA LEU A 721 -0.88 -24.26 -17.35
C LEU A 721 -1.05 -24.56 -18.85
N LYS A 722 -0.74 -23.59 -19.70
CA LYS A 722 -0.84 -23.69 -21.16
C LYS A 722 0.52 -23.69 -21.85
N GLU A 723 1.60 -23.56 -21.09
CA GLU A 723 2.98 -23.42 -21.58
C GLU A 723 3.09 -22.40 -22.72
N GLN A 724 2.43 -21.25 -22.56
CA GLN A 724 2.42 -20.21 -23.59
C GLN A 724 2.32 -18.81 -22.99
N TRP A 725 2.75 -17.81 -23.76
CA TRP A 725 2.49 -16.41 -23.47
C TRP A 725 1.02 -16.06 -23.71
N GLU A 726 0.42 -15.37 -22.75
CA GLU A 726 -0.86 -14.69 -22.90
C GLU A 726 -0.61 -13.18 -22.90
N GLN A 727 -0.84 -12.53 -24.04
CA GLN A 727 -0.70 -11.08 -24.19
C GLN A 727 -2.00 -10.43 -24.64
N ARG A 728 -2.19 -9.17 -24.23
CA ARG A 728 -3.38 -8.37 -24.53
C ARG A 728 -2.99 -6.90 -24.68
N GLN A 729 -3.72 -6.18 -25.51
CA GLN A 729 -3.75 -4.72 -25.45
C GLN A 729 -4.41 -4.29 -24.14
N ILE A 730 -3.85 -3.28 -23.47
CA ILE A 730 -4.33 -2.77 -22.19
C ILE A 730 -4.72 -1.28 -22.22
N ALA A 731 -4.18 -0.51 -23.17
CA ALA A 731 -4.47 0.91 -23.32
C ALA A 731 -4.32 1.35 -24.78
N PHE A 732 -5.13 2.31 -25.20
CA PHE A 732 -4.87 3.15 -26.37
C PHE A 732 -4.22 4.45 -25.88
N VAL A 733 -3.09 4.84 -26.46
CA VAL A 733 -2.24 5.90 -25.89
C VAL A 733 -1.92 7.03 -26.85
N GLY A 734 -2.72 7.13 -27.92
CA GLY A 734 -2.71 8.25 -28.84
C GLY A 734 -1.61 8.14 -29.89
N THR A 735 -0.88 9.24 -30.08
CA THR A 735 0.02 9.47 -31.21
C THR A 735 1.48 9.29 -30.83
N TYR A 736 2.38 9.28 -31.81
CA TYR A 736 3.82 9.25 -31.60
C TYR A 736 4.34 10.50 -30.87
N LEU A 737 5.49 10.34 -30.22
CA LEU A 737 6.16 11.41 -29.46
C LEU A 737 7.01 12.31 -30.36
N CYS A 738 7.67 11.76 -31.39
CA CYS A 738 8.65 12.48 -32.22
C CYS A 738 8.50 12.13 -33.71
N ASP A 739 8.58 13.16 -34.57
CA ASP A 739 8.53 12.99 -36.03
C ASP A 739 9.66 12.08 -36.52
N GLY A 740 9.34 11.14 -37.42
CA GLY A 740 10.30 10.18 -37.96
C GLY A 740 10.49 8.93 -37.09
N GLU A 741 10.00 8.93 -35.85
CA GLU A 741 9.96 7.78 -34.95
C GLU A 741 8.52 7.37 -34.62
N ASN A 742 7.76 6.99 -35.65
CA ASN A 742 6.30 6.89 -35.59
C ASN A 742 5.77 5.76 -34.67
N GLN A 743 6.59 4.80 -34.24
CA GLN A 743 6.18 3.80 -33.23
C GLN A 743 6.65 4.15 -31.81
N TYR A 744 7.25 5.32 -31.64
CA TYR A 744 7.83 5.79 -30.40
C TYR A 744 6.75 6.45 -29.56
N ALA A 745 6.41 5.79 -28.46
CA ALA A 745 5.53 6.35 -27.44
C ALA A 745 6.33 7.02 -26.31
N ASP A 746 5.60 7.36 -25.28
CA ASP A 746 6.01 8.17 -24.15
C ASP A 746 6.29 7.32 -22.90
N GLY A 747 5.66 6.15 -22.78
CA GLY A 747 6.19 4.99 -22.07
C GLY A 747 5.24 4.26 -21.13
N ILE A 748 5.60 3.00 -20.84
CA ILE A 748 4.93 2.10 -19.90
C ILE A 748 5.96 1.48 -18.96
N THR A 749 5.61 1.28 -17.69
CA THR A 749 6.43 0.51 -16.75
C THR A 749 5.56 -0.39 -15.89
N ILE A 750 6.08 -1.56 -15.53
CA ILE A 750 5.48 -2.52 -14.62
C ILE A 750 6.01 -2.22 -13.21
N ASP A 751 5.16 -2.22 -12.19
CA ASP A 751 5.65 -2.22 -10.81
C ASP A 751 6.20 -3.61 -10.47
N ALA A 752 7.51 -3.74 -10.34
CA ALA A 752 8.18 -5.00 -10.01
C ALA A 752 7.74 -5.61 -8.66
N GLU A 753 7.23 -4.81 -7.73
CA GLU A 753 6.70 -5.30 -6.44
C GLU A 753 5.20 -5.62 -6.48
N ASP A 754 4.50 -5.14 -7.50
CA ASP A 754 3.09 -5.41 -7.77
C ASP A 754 2.81 -5.46 -9.28
N ILE A 755 3.11 -6.60 -9.90
CA ILE A 755 2.93 -6.79 -11.35
C ILE A 755 1.49 -6.60 -11.85
N ASN A 756 0.50 -6.48 -10.96
CA ASN A 756 -0.88 -6.13 -11.32
C ASN A 756 -1.07 -4.60 -11.45
N CYS A 757 -0.02 -3.83 -11.28
CA CYS A 757 0.03 -2.38 -11.41
C CYS A 757 0.99 -2.00 -12.54
N VAL A 758 0.54 -1.12 -13.43
CA VAL A 758 1.38 -0.47 -14.45
C VAL A 758 1.23 1.03 -14.35
N TYR A 759 2.25 1.75 -14.79
CA TYR A 759 2.15 3.19 -15.02
C TYR A 759 2.42 3.45 -16.49
N ILE A 760 1.57 4.27 -17.10
CA ILE A 760 1.71 4.67 -18.50
C ILE A 760 1.74 6.17 -18.58
N SER A 761 2.42 6.65 -19.61
CA SER A 761 2.25 7.99 -20.11
C SER A 761 1.23 7.93 -21.27
N SER A 762 0.33 8.90 -21.37
CA SER A 762 -0.65 9.00 -22.47
C SER A 762 -1.18 10.42 -22.67
N ASN A 763 -1.41 10.84 -23.92
CA ASN A 763 -2.06 12.13 -24.26
C ASN A 763 -3.57 12.01 -24.51
N VAL A 764 -4.13 10.82 -24.26
CA VAL A 764 -5.55 10.48 -24.34
C VAL A 764 -5.96 9.67 -23.12
N ASP A 765 -7.27 9.57 -22.88
CA ASP A 765 -7.81 8.68 -21.84
C ASP A 765 -7.52 7.21 -22.22
N PRO A 766 -6.79 6.44 -21.40
CA PRO A 766 -6.35 5.09 -21.77
C PRO A 766 -7.47 4.08 -22.00
N SER A 767 -8.64 4.32 -21.40
CA SER A 767 -9.79 3.41 -21.45
C SER A 767 -10.72 3.68 -22.63
N THR A 768 -10.78 4.94 -23.09
CA THR A 768 -11.72 5.37 -24.13
C THR A 768 -11.04 5.90 -25.40
N GLY A 769 -9.75 6.24 -25.31
CA GLY A 769 -8.99 6.94 -26.36
C GLY A 769 -9.43 8.37 -26.63
N LYS A 770 -10.29 8.95 -25.79
CA LYS A 770 -10.76 10.32 -25.94
C LYS A 770 -9.66 11.31 -25.58
N ASN A 771 -9.64 12.43 -26.28
CA ASN A 771 -8.74 13.55 -25.97
C ASN A 771 -9.04 14.11 -24.56
N ILE A 772 -7.98 14.37 -23.79
CA ILE A 772 -8.06 14.85 -22.39
C ILE A 772 -8.02 16.39 -22.26
N GLY A 773 -8.09 17.10 -23.40
CA GLY A 773 -8.26 18.55 -23.47
C GLY A 773 -6.98 19.37 -23.26
N THR A 774 -5.86 18.76 -22.85
CA THR A 774 -4.57 19.45 -22.66
C THR A 774 -3.65 19.35 -23.88
N GLY A 775 -3.79 18.28 -24.68
CA GLY A 775 -2.82 17.93 -25.73
C GLY A 775 -1.44 17.53 -25.20
N ARG A 776 -1.29 17.36 -23.88
CA ARG A 776 -0.06 16.99 -23.19
C ARG A 776 -0.12 15.58 -22.65
N TYR A 777 1.01 14.89 -22.68
CA TYR A 777 1.14 13.56 -22.08
C TYR A 777 1.02 13.61 -20.55
N GLN A 778 0.25 12.69 -19.99
CA GLN A 778 -0.03 12.57 -18.56
C GLN A 778 0.30 11.16 -18.06
N ILE A 779 0.69 11.05 -16.79
CA ILE A 779 0.87 9.74 -16.15
C ILE A 779 -0.48 9.19 -15.70
N TYR A 780 -0.71 7.91 -15.96
CA TYR A 780 -1.83 7.14 -15.45
C TYR A 780 -1.32 5.91 -14.71
N GLN A 781 -2.02 5.52 -13.66
CA GLN A 781 -1.89 4.22 -13.01
C GLN A 781 -2.97 3.29 -13.53
N GLY A 782 -2.58 2.11 -14.00
CA GLY A 782 -3.47 1.01 -14.33
C GLY A 782 -3.38 -0.09 -13.29
N LYS A 783 -4.51 -0.61 -12.82
CA LYS A 783 -4.57 -1.81 -11.96
C LYS A 783 -5.44 -2.89 -12.54
N THR A 784 -5.03 -4.14 -12.38
CA THR A 784 -5.79 -5.33 -12.81
C THR A 784 -6.02 -6.31 -11.67
N GLU A 785 -7.24 -6.82 -11.53
CA GLU A 785 -7.59 -7.85 -10.54
C GLU A 785 -7.69 -9.26 -11.16
N ASN A 786 -7.65 -9.34 -12.48
CA ASN A 786 -7.98 -10.56 -13.22
C ASN A 786 -6.87 -10.96 -14.18
N HIS A 787 -5.63 -10.79 -13.74
CA HIS A 787 -4.44 -11.19 -14.47
C HIS A 787 -4.32 -10.48 -15.83
N GLY A 788 -4.52 -9.16 -15.85
CA GLY A 788 -4.31 -8.31 -17.02
C GLY A 788 -5.41 -8.40 -18.08
N LYS A 789 -6.55 -9.05 -17.78
CA LYS A 789 -7.69 -9.12 -18.71
C LYS A 789 -8.44 -7.80 -18.80
N THR A 790 -8.60 -7.09 -17.69
CA THR A 790 -9.19 -5.74 -17.63
C THR A 790 -8.37 -4.85 -16.71
N TRP A 791 -8.39 -3.55 -16.99
CA TRP A 791 -7.60 -2.54 -16.28
C TRP A 791 -8.49 -1.39 -15.83
N ALA A 792 -8.38 -1.01 -14.56
CA ALA A 792 -8.92 0.23 -14.02
C ALA A 792 -7.83 1.30 -14.06
N TRP A 793 -8.15 2.46 -14.64
CA TRP A 793 -7.20 3.56 -14.85
C TRP A 793 -7.50 4.75 -13.94
N ILE A 794 -6.45 5.35 -13.38
CA ILE A 794 -6.50 6.60 -12.61
C ILE A 794 -5.44 7.54 -13.18
N GLN A 795 -5.82 8.76 -13.53
CA GLN A 795 -4.89 9.80 -13.96
C GLN A 795 -4.13 10.37 -12.76
N LEU A 796 -2.81 10.45 -12.85
CA LEU A 796 -1.90 10.90 -11.80
C LEU A 796 -1.33 12.30 -12.02
N THR A 797 -1.36 12.83 -13.24
CA THR A 797 -0.89 14.19 -13.55
C THR A 797 -1.93 14.93 -14.39
N PHE A 798 -1.99 16.25 -14.27
CA PHE A 798 -3.01 17.09 -14.91
C PHE A 798 -2.40 18.35 -15.55
N ASP A 799 -1.15 18.24 -16.02
CA ASP A 799 -0.39 19.36 -16.54
C ASP A 799 -0.99 19.89 -17.86
N LYS A 800 -1.14 21.21 -17.94
CA LYS A 800 -1.60 21.90 -19.15
C LYS A 800 -0.45 22.36 -20.04
N ASP A 801 0.70 22.61 -19.42
CA ASP A 801 1.81 23.30 -20.06
C ASP A 801 2.98 22.37 -20.37
N ALA A 802 3.12 21.22 -19.70
CA ALA A 802 4.26 20.32 -19.86
C ALA A 802 3.81 18.87 -20.07
N ASP A 803 4.67 18.09 -20.72
CA ASP A 803 4.48 16.65 -20.89
C ASP A 803 5.05 15.90 -19.69
N ASN A 804 4.39 14.81 -19.32
CA ASN A 804 4.84 13.87 -18.30
C ASN A 804 5.17 12.55 -18.99
N LEU A 805 6.44 12.19 -19.10
CA LEU A 805 6.93 11.14 -19.99
C LEU A 805 7.76 10.09 -19.23
N ARG A 806 7.90 8.90 -19.82
CA ARG A 806 8.84 7.83 -19.44
C ARG A 806 8.73 7.42 -17.97
N PRO A 807 7.55 6.97 -17.51
CA PRO A 807 7.38 6.49 -16.15
C PRO A 807 8.36 5.35 -15.84
N PHE A 808 8.77 5.27 -14.59
CA PHE A 808 9.61 4.21 -14.05
C PHE A 808 9.28 3.92 -12.60
N VAL A 809 9.33 2.64 -12.24
CA VAL A 809 9.25 2.18 -10.85
C VAL A 809 10.50 1.36 -10.56
N PRO A 810 11.44 1.85 -9.73
CA PRO A 810 12.65 1.09 -9.43
C PRO A 810 12.31 -0.11 -8.54
N ARG A 811 13.02 -1.22 -8.71
CA ARG A 811 12.92 -2.39 -7.81
C ARG A 811 13.27 -2.01 -6.36
N SER A 812 12.80 -2.80 -5.40
CA SER A 812 13.10 -2.66 -3.95
C SER A 812 12.61 -1.34 -3.31
N HIS A 813 11.55 -0.73 -3.86
CA HIS A 813 10.95 0.51 -3.37
C HIS A 813 10.07 0.36 -2.12
N LYS A 814 9.65 -0.86 -1.76
CA LYS A 814 8.85 -1.18 -0.56
C LYS A 814 7.57 -0.35 -0.42
N ARG A 815 6.92 -0.04 -1.54
CA ARG A 815 5.74 0.84 -1.63
C ARG A 815 5.95 2.27 -1.10
N LYS A 816 7.20 2.72 -0.96
CA LYS A 816 7.50 4.13 -0.63
C LYS A 816 7.39 5.05 -1.86
N ILE A 817 7.45 4.46 -3.06
CA ILE A 817 7.49 5.19 -4.33
C ILE A 817 6.30 4.72 -5.15
N CYS A 818 5.53 5.67 -5.68
CA CYS A 818 4.44 5.39 -6.61
C CYS A 818 5.01 5.22 -8.02
N VAL A 819 5.57 6.30 -8.59
CA VAL A 819 6.18 6.33 -9.93
C VAL A 819 7.13 7.52 -10.01
N ILE A 820 8.17 7.40 -10.84
CA ILE A 820 9.11 8.47 -11.21
C ILE A 820 8.99 8.71 -12.71
N TRP A 821 9.02 9.96 -13.17
CA TRP A 821 8.85 10.29 -14.59
C TRP A 821 9.62 11.57 -14.96
N LEU A 822 9.72 11.85 -16.26
CA LEU A 822 10.23 13.11 -16.80
C LEU A 822 9.10 14.12 -16.93
N HIS A 823 9.25 15.30 -16.36
CA HIS A 823 8.31 16.41 -16.52
C HIS A 823 8.97 17.54 -17.32
N GLY A 824 8.34 17.99 -18.39
CA GLY A 824 8.82 19.12 -19.18
C GLY A 824 8.45 19.06 -20.66
N HIS A 825 9.17 19.82 -21.47
CA HIS A 825 9.06 19.76 -22.92
C HIS A 825 10.17 18.90 -23.50
N TYR A 826 9.78 17.88 -24.27
CA TYR A 826 10.72 17.07 -25.02
C TYR A 826 10.78 17.58 -26.46
N HIS A 827 11.94 18.09 -26.87
CA HIS A 827 12.20 18.47 -28.25
C HIS A 827 13.14 17.42 -28.84
N SER A 828 12.67 16.69 -29.85
CA SER A 828 13.45 15.74 -30.63
C SER A 828 14.62 16.39 -31.36
#